data_AF-A0A4Y9ZCZ2-F1
#
_entry.id   AF-A0A4Y9ZCZ2-F1
#
_cell.length_a   1.000
_cell.length_b   1.000
_cell.length_c   1.000
_cell.angle_alpha   90.00
_cell.angle_beta   90.00
_cell.angle_gamma   90.00
#
_symmetry.space_group_name_H-M   'P 1'
#
loop_
_entity.id
_entity.type
_entity.pdbx_description
1 polymer ?
#
loop_
_entity_poly.entity_id
_entity_poly.type
_entity_poly.pdbx_seq_one_letter_code
_entity_poly.pdbx_strand_id
1 'polypeptide(L)'
;MSPPVVYSKPWVFMTADHDIMFSVYKAAPEAESLDGIIRNEPDVIAEMSSQWHSDGSGLMASNGADTAVKIRPSEQEIQEIGPEFREVWDRDYAHLPDRPVLLFGAMSLFTGDFSNAPTRKYFLNALYNLHAVARGHIHITDAHDATTAVDFKSGFLESMADVKPLVWLYKYAREISRRVPLFRGEYAPMHPAFPPGSSAVVVEDGIPTPLTAPRPVYTEDDDKAIEFRVVVAFGMSPAIATREDGGVVDSKLNVHGIHGLKVADKLPADVSICPNNVAANTYSTAVTVGEKAALIVAEELGVDLHCSAIPPAARPHAARRRAMVRPFTYLGLWAVGASHSTATLSSGGTCVLASGFRRLVSMATDTKQHVAPKGLLMKADAIAGPFLEEVQSALTDAVRKPRLVGILSTSSAPSRAYAEFTRKQCVALGVDFVLRDVGAARGEGLAEGEGVEEAIIEANGDDSVDGIMVYYPIFGPQQDNYLQQVVSPYKDVEGLNFKFHYNLYHNIRYLDPRSLLSSAPLIEPPIPTTEDVPPPGTVKSVLPCTPLAIVKCLERVGVYNSLLRYGDRAYGKTVTVINRSEVVGRPLGALLANDGARVFSVDIDSIQEYTKRPSDGSAERKYHPRHVVRPCTRSLEECLAHSDVVVSAVPSAAYKVRTAALKDGCVCVNVSSDKNFEADVREKASMYIPAVGKITILMLLRNLLRLGEYQEVLASAPAPAS
;
A
#
# COMPACT_ATOMS: atom_id res chain seq x y z
N MET A 1 28.94 -24.20 -0.79
CA MET A 1 29.18 -24.58 -2.20
C MET A 1 28.60 -23.46 -3.04
N SER A 2 29.39 -22.86 -3.94
CA SER A 2 28.87 -21.82 -4.83
C SER A 2 27.69 -22.36 -5.65
N PRO A 3 26.66 -21.54 -5.95
CA PRO A 3 25.54 -21.98 -6.79
C PRO A 3 26.04 -22.52 -8.14
N PRO A 4 25.32 -23.46 -8.77
CA PRO A 4 25.66 -23.91 -10.11
C PRO A 4 25.63 -22.72 -11.08
N VAL A 5 26.77 -22.48 -11.71
CA VAL A 5 26.93 -21.42 -12.72
C VAL A 5 26.16 -21.83 -13.97
N VAL A 6 24.97 -21.26 -14.17
CA VAL A 6 24.12 -21.51 -15.36
C VAL A 6 24.72 -20.85 -16.62
N TYR A 7 25.50 -19.78 -16.45
CA TYR A 7 26.25 -19.12 -17.51
C TYR A 7 27.52 -18.47 -16.93
N SER A 8 28.68 -18.70 -17.56
CA SER A 8 30.01 -18.51 -16.95
C SER A 8 30.67 -17.15 -17.16
N LYS A 9 30.00 -16.19 -17.83
CA LYS A 9 30.55 -14.83 -17.96
C LYS A 9 30.13 -13.98 -16.76
N PRO A 10 31.05 -13.27 -16.10
CA PRO A 10 30.70 -12.35 -15.03
C PRO A 10 29.85 -11.20 -15.60
N TRP A 11 28.58 -11.14 -15.22
CA TRP A 11 27.71 -10.01 -15.49
C TRP A 11 28.10 -8.87 -14.55
N VAL A 12 28.77 -7.84 -15.05
CA VAL A 12 29.03 -6.61 -14.28
C VAL A 12 27.86 -5.66 -14.49
N PHE A 13 27.02 -5.48 -13.47
CA PHE A 13 25.90 -4.55 -13.54
C PHE A 13 26.42 -3.14 -13.28
N MET A 14 26.51 -2.32 -14.32
CA MET A 14 26.84 -0.90 -14.18
C MET A 14 25.56 -0.08 -14.00
N THR A 15 25.60 0.96 -13.16
CA THR A 15 24.47 1.88 -12.91
C THR A 15 24.75 3.25 -13.53
N ALA A 16 23.70 3.95 -14.00
CA ALA A 16 23.81 5.28 -14.59
C ALA A 16 22.53 6.09 -14.40
N ASP A 17 22.66 7.34 -13.93
CA ASP A 17 21.55 8.09 -13.36
C ASP A 17 21.55 9.58 -13.70
N HIS A 18 20.55 10.29 -13.19
CA HIS A 18 20.56 11.75 -13.11
C HIS A 18 21.08 12.22 -11.76
N ASP A 19 22.17 12.97 -11.76
CA ASP A 19 22.63 13.64 -10.54
C ASP A 19 21.73 14.81 -10.21
N ILE A 20 21.16 14.86 -9.00
CA ILE A 20 20.22 15.89 -8.58
C ILE A 20 20.69 16.65 -7.34
N MET A 21 20.54 17.97 -7.38
CA MET A 21 20.72 18.87 -6.24
C MET A 21 19.46 19.70 -6.00
N PHE A 22 19.13 19.92 -4.72
CA PHE A 22 18.05 20.82 -4.31
C PHE A 22 18.59 22.09 -3.65
N SER A 23 18.04 23.23 -4.03
CA SER A 23 18.22 24.52 -3.34
C SER A 23 16.86 25.10 -2.95
N VAL A 24 16.69 25.50 -1.69
CA VAL A 24 15.38 25.88 -1.12
C VAL A 24 15.34 27.37 -0.77
N TYR A 25 14.23 28.01 -1.14
CA TYR A 25 13.98 29.42 -0.96
C TYR A 25 12.73 29.63 -0.11
N LYS A 26 12.74 30.72 0.65
CA LYS A 26 11.61 31.18 1.45
C LYS A 26 10.63 31.91 0.52
N ALA A 27 9.37 31.52 0.55
CA ALA A 27 8.31 32.16 -0.23
C ALA A 27 7.56 33.22 0.61
N ALA A 28 6.83 34.07 -0.09
CA ALA A 28 5.91 35.03 0.50
C ALA A 28 4.70 34.33 1.13
N PRO A 29 4.09 34.89 2.20
CA PRO A 29 2.89 34.31 2.81
C PRO A 29 1.72 34.11 1.84
N GLU A 30 1.60 34.98 0.84
CA GLU A 30 0.58 34.93 -0.23
C GLU A 30 0.88 33.89 -1.33
N ALA A 31 2.05 33.25 -1.33
CA ALA A 31 2.39 32.23 -2.33
C ALA A 31 1.47 31.00 -2.20
N GLU A 32 1.09 30.39 -3.32
CA GLU A 32 0.50 29.05 -3.31
C GLU A 32 1.62 28.01 -3.18
N SER A 33 1.50 27.09 -2.23
CA SER A 33 2.51 26.06 -1.97
C SER A 33 1.86 24.82 -1.35
N LEU A 34 2.45 23.65 -1.59
CA LEU A 34 2.05 22.39 -0.98
C LEU A 34 2.58 22.22 0.46
N ASP A 35 3.33 23.18 1.01
CA ASP A 35 3.94 23.06 2.35
C ASP A 35 2.94 22.68 3.45
N GLY A 36 1.77 23.31 3.48
CA GLY A 36 0.73 23.01 4.49
C GLY A 36 0.13 21.62 4.30
N ILE A 37 0.01 21.16 3.05
CA ILE A 37 -0.42 19.80 2.73
C ILE A 37 0.63 18.79 3.20
N ILE A 38 1.91 19.02 2.89
CA ILE A 38 3.00 18.09 3.23
C ILE A 38 3.24 18.05 4.75
N ARG A 39 3.10 19.20 5.43
CA ARG A 39 3.15 19.29 6.90
C ARG A 39 1.91 18.69 7.58
N ASN A 40 0.91 18.26 6.81
CA ASN A 40 -0.34 17.72 7.29
C ASN A 40 -1.06 18.70 8.25
N GLU A 41 -1.06 19.98 7.90
CA GLU A 41 -1.76 21.02 8.66
C GLU A 41 -3.28 20.79 8.52
N PRO A 42 -4.01 20.55 9.63
CA PRO A 42 -5.40 20.07 9.56
C PRO A 42 -6.33 20.96 8.74
N ASP A 43 -6.22 22.29 8.89
CA ASP A 43 -7.07 23.25 8.20
C ASP A 43 -6.79 23.26 6.68
N VAL A 44 -5.50 23.23 6.30
CA VAL A 44 -5.09 23.18 4.89
C VAL A 44 -5.50 21.86 4.25
N ILE A 45 -5.31 20.74 4.94
CA ILE A 45 -5.73 19.41 4.45
C ILE A 45 -7.25 19.37 4.26
N ALA A 46 -8.02 19.89 5.22
CA ALA A 46 -9.48 19.91 5.13
C ALA A 46 -9.96 20.76 3.95
N GLU A 47 -9.43 21.98 3.80
CA GLU A 47 -9.77 22.90 2.71
C GLU A 47 -9.42 22.31 1.34
N MET A 48 -8.17 21.88 1.17
CA MET A 48 -7.67 21.38 -0.11
C MET A 48 -8.29 20.03 -0.49
N SER A 49 -8.56 19.14 0.47
CA SER A 49 -9.28 17.88 0.22
C SER A 49 -10.74 18.14 -0.14
N SER A 50 -11.39 19.13 0.48
CA SER A 50 -12.76 19.52 0.14
C SER A 50 -12.85 19.98 -1.32
N GLN A 51 -11.93 20.85 -1.74
CA GLN A 51 -11.84 21.30 -3.14
C GLN A 51 -11.62 20.12 -4.09
N TRP A 52 -10.63 19.27 -3.81
CA TRP A 52 -10.31 18.13 -4.67
C TRP A 52 -11.44 17.10 -4.76
N HIS A 53 -12.15 16.80 -3.67
CA HIS A 53 -13.30 15.90 -3.71
C HIS A 53 -14.50 16.49 -4.47
N SER A 54 -14.63 17.83 -4.49
CA SER A 54 -15.73 18.51 -5.18
C SER A 54 -15.65 18.34 -6.70
N ASP A 55 -14.50 18.64 -7.31
CA ASP A 55 -14.33 18.66 -8.77
C ASP A 55 -13.00 18.05 -9.28
N GLY A 56 -12.11 17.66 -8.39
CA GLY A 56 -10.76 17.18 -8.71
C GLY A 56 -9.77 18.30 -9.03
N SER A 57 -10.09 19.55 -8.68
CA SER A 57 -9.19 20.71 -8.79
C SER A 57 -8.47 21.00 -7.47
N GLY A 58 -7.69 22.09 -7.44
CA GLY A 58 -6.96 22.55 -6.26
C GLY A 58 -5.57 21.94 -6.13
N LEU A 59 -4.86 22.34 -5.07
CA LEU A 59 -3.45 21.99 -4.86
C LEU A 59 -3.20 20.49 -4.71
N MET A 60 -4.18 19.72 -4.20
CA MET A 60 -4.11 18.25 -4.11
C MET A 60 -4.07 17.54 -5.48
N ALA A 61 -4.43 18.24 -6.57
CA ALA A 61 -4.29 17.72 -7.93
C ALA A 61 -2.92 18.02 -8.56
N SER A 62 -2.02 18.73 -7.85
CA SER A 62 -0.69 19.07 -8.32
C SER A 62 0.38 18.32 -7.52
N ASN A 63 1.52 18.07 -8.17
CA ASN A 63 2.76 17.64 -7.52
C ASN A 63 3.64 18.83 -7.09
N GLY A 64 3.17 20.06 -7.32
CA GLY A 64 3.87 21.31 -7.04
C GLY A 64 4.96 21.66 -8.05
N ALA A 65 5.23 20.82 -9.05
CA ALA A 65 6.22 21.04 -10.10
C ALA A 65 5.56 21.61 -11.36
N ASP A 66 5.27 22.91 -11.34
CA ASP A 66 4.51 23.56 -12.42
C ASP A 66 5.40 24.09 -13.56
N THR A 67 6.72 24.11 -13.38
CA THR A 67 7.65 24.62 -14.42
C THR A 67 8.96 23.83 -14.41
N ALA A 68 9.41 23.45 -15.61
CA ALA A 68 10.74 22.88 -15.81
C ALA A 68 11.37 23.41 -17.10
N VAL A 69 12.69 23.51 -17.11
CA VAL A 69 13.50 23.99 -18.22
C VAL A 69 14.57 22.94 -18.53
N LYS A 70 14.61 22.49 -19.78
CA LYS A 70 15.72 21.72 -20.33
C LYS A 70 16.74 22.68 -20.92
N ILE A 71 17.99 22.58 -20.49
CA ILE A 71 19.03 23.53 -20.83
C ILE A 71 20.10 22.84 -21.67
N ARG A 72 20.44 23.50 -22.76
CA ARG A 72 21.62 23.20 -23.57
C ARG A 72 22.52 24.44 -23.52
N PRO A 73 23.68 24.36 -22.82
CA PRO A 73 24.59 25.50 -22.70
C PRO A 73 25.06 26.05 -24.06
N SER A 74 25.22 27.37 -24.12
CA SER A 74 25.94 28.06 -25.20
C SER A 74 27.44 27.84 -25.09
N GLU A 75 28.19 28.19 -26.14
CA GLU A 75 29.66 28.07 -26.14
C GLU A 75 30.32 28.86 -25.00
N GLN A 76 29.80 30.04 -24.66
CA GLN A 76 30.27 30.82 -23.52
C GLN A 76 30.01 30.10 -22.19
N GLU A 77 28.80 29.56 -22.01
CA GLU A 77 28.44 28.83 -20.77
C GLU A 77 29.24 27.54 -20.63
N ILE A 78 29.64 26.89 -21.73
CA ILE A 78 30.55 25.73 -21.70
C ILE A 78 31.94 26.14 -21.20
N GLN A 79 32.44 27.30 -21.61
CA GLN A 79 33.70 27.84 -21.10
C GLN A 79 33.59 28.17 -19.60
N GLU A 80 32.44 28.67 -19.15
CA GLU A 80 32.17 28.93 -17.73
C GLU A 80 32.03 27.65 -16.89
N ILE A 81 31.45 26.58 -17.45
CA ILE A 81 31.37 25.26 -16.79
C ILE A 81 32.78 24.71 -16.56
N GLY A 82 33.66 24.87 -17.54
CA GLY A 82 35.08 24.53 -17.41
C GLY A 82 35.52 23.33 -18.25
N PRO A 83 36.86 23.10 -18.30
CA PRO A 83 37.47 22.11 -19.16
C PRO A 83 37.07 20.67 -18.83
N GLU A 84 36.69 20.38 -17.59
CA GLU A 84 36.29 19.03 -17.14
C GLU A 84 35.06 18.51 -17.88
N PHE A 85 34.12 19.40 -18.23
CA PHE A 85 32.93 19.03 -19.01
C PHE A 85 33.14 19.15 -20.52
N ARG A 86 34.16 19.88 -20.99
CA ARG A 86 34.37 20.15 -22.41
C ARG A 86 34.53 18.88 -23.24
N GLU A 87 35.30 17.92 -22.74
CA GLU A 87 35.51 16.65 -23.44
C GLU A 87 34.19 15.86 -23.57
N VAL A 88 33.37 15.85 -22.53
CA VAL A 88 32.04 15.22 -22.54
C VAL A 88 31.12 15.91 -23.53
N TRP A 89 31.15 17.25 -23.57
CA TRP A 89 30.39 18.04 -24.54
C TRP A 89 30.73 17.66 -25.98
N ASP A 90 32.00 17.68 -26.32
CA ASP A 90 32.47 17.39 -27.69
C ASP A 90 32.11 15.98 -28.12
N ARG A 91 32.29 15.01 -27.20
CA ARG A 91 32.01 13.61 -27.45
C ARG A 91 30.51 13.32 -27.57
N ASP A 92 29.67 13.85 -26.67
CA ASP A 92 28.30 13.35 -26.47
C ASP A 92 27.18 14.32 -26.86
N TYR A 93 27.48 15.62 -27.07
CA TYR A 93 26.47 16.67 -27.22
C TYR A 93 26.66 17.61 -28.42
N ALA A 94 27.90 17.88 -28.83
CA ALA A 94 28.19 18.87 -29.88
C ALA A 94 27.48 18.53 -31.21
N HIS A 95 27.36 17.25 -31.53
CA HIS A 95 26.74 16.74 -32.75
C HIS A 95 25.25 16.36 -32.59
N LEU A 96 24.66 16.52 -31.39
CA LEU A 96 23.27 16.18 -31.07
C LEU A 96 22.50 17.42 -30.57
N PRO A 97 21.92 18.23 -31.48
CA PRO A 97 21.31 19.51 -31.12
C PRO A 97 20.03 19.37 -30.28
N ASP A 98 19.37 18.22 -30.31
CA ASP A 98 18.16 17.88 -29.57
C ASP A 98 18.42 17.32 -28.17
N ARG A 99 19.68 17.07 -27.81
CA ARG A 99 20.07 16.50 -26.52
C ARG A 99 20.35 17.61 -25.48
N PRO A 100 19.50 17.77 -24.45
CA PRO A 100 19.79 18.71 -23.37
C PRO A 100 20.80 18.14 -22.39
N VAL A 101 21.59 19.01 -21.76
CA VAL A 101 22.59 18.64 -20.75
C VAL A 101 21.98 18.65 -19.36
N LEU A 102 21.21 19.69 -19.06
CA LEU A 102 20.75 20.02 -17.71
C LEU A 102 19.22 20.13 -17.68
N LEU A 103 18.63 19.88 -16.51
CA LEU A 103 17.23 20.20 -16.24
C LEU A 103 17.11 21.00 -14.94
N PHE A 104 16.36 22.09 -15.00
CA PHE A 104 15.98 22.90 -13.86
C PHE A 104 14.46 22.82 -13.69
N GLY A 105 13.99 22.27 -12.57
CA GLY A 105 12.58 22.26 -12.18
C GLY A 105 12.34 23.19 -10.99
N ALA A 106 11.33 24.05 -11.05
CA ALA A 106 10.87 24.83 -9.90
C ALA A 106 9.67 24.12 -9.27
N MET A 107 9.70 23.96 -7.94
CA MET A 107 8.62 23.32 -7.20
C MET A 107 8.11 24.21 -6.06
N SER A 108 6.79 24.33 -5.95
CA SER A 108 6.08 25.12 -4.93
C SER A 108 5.87 24.28 -3.66
N LEU A 109 6.97 23.84 -3.05
CA LEU A 109 7.00 23.06 -1.81
C LEU A 109 8.39 23.05 -1.18
N PHE A 110 8.47 22.66 0.09
CA PHE A 110 9.71 22.29 0.77
C PHE A 110 10.02 20.80 0.64
N THR A 111 11.27 20.46 0.33
CA THR A 111 11.81 19.11 0.51
C THR A 111 12.92 19.15 1.55
N GLY A 112 12.78 18.35 2.59
CA GLY A 112 13.75 18.22 3.67
C GLY A 112 13.08 17.74 4.94
N ASP A 113 13.82 17.81 6.04
CA ASP A 113 13.27 17.46 7.35
C ASP A 113 12.40 18.59 7.90
N PHE A 114 11.08 18.38 7.82
CA PHE A 114 10.07 19.32 8.32
C PHE A 114 10.11 19.55 9.83
N SER A 115 10.74 18.65 10.60
CA SER A 115 10.90 18.83 12.05
C SER A 115 11.88 19.95 12.41
N ASN A 116 12.79 20.27 11.49
CA ASN A 116 13.86 21.25 11.68
C ASN A 116 13.64 22.54 10.86
N ALA A 117 12.79 22.50 9.83
CA ALA A 117 12.47 23.68 9.03
C ALA A 117 11.34 24.52 9.66
N PRO A 118 11.50 25.85 9.82
CA PRO A 118 10.45 26.73 10.32
C PRO A 118 9.15 26.60 9.52
N THR A 119 8.01 26.64 10.20
CA THR A 119 6.68 26.64 9.55
C THR A 119 6.48 27.94 8.78
N ARG A 120 6.57 27.86 7.46
CA ARG A 120 6.31 28.92 6.48
C ARG A 120 6.22 28.30 5.10
N LYS A 121 5.95 29.14 4.09
CA LYS A 121 5.95 28.73 2.69
C LYS A 121 7.34 28.78 2.09
N TYR A 122 7.65 27.81 1.26
CA TYR A 122 8.89 27.62 0.54
C TYR A 122 8.59 27.33 -0.93
N PHE A 123 9.61 27.54 -1.76
CA PHE A 123 9.72 26.94 -3.07
C PHE A 123 11.15 26.48 -3.25
N LEU A 124 11.40 25.55 -4.16
CA LEU A 124 12.73 24.99 -4.35
C LEU A 124 13.04 24.79 -5.83
N ASN A 125 14.33 24.67 -6.11
CA ASN A 125 14.82 24.26 -7.41
C ASN A 125 15.37 22.84 -7.33
N ALA A 126 14.90 21.96 -8.22
CA ALA A 126 15.46 20.65 -8.51
C ALA A 126 16.39 20.77 -9.73
N LEU A 127 17.66 20.48 -9.54
CA LEU A 127 18.73 20.76 -10.49
C LEU A 127 19.37 19.43 -10.92
N TYR A 128 19.21 19.05 -12.18
CA TYR A 128 19.63 17.74 -12.68
C TYR A 128 20.74 17.85 -13.73
N ASN A 129 21.73 16.96 -13.63
CA ASN A 129 22.58 16.58 -14.76
C ASN A 129 21.97 15.35 -15.45
N LEU A 130 21.58 15.48 -16.72
CA LEU A 130 20.75 14.49 -17.40
C LEU A 130 21.53 13.30 -17.96
N HIS A 131 22.86 13.40 -18.08
CA HIS A 131 23.69 12.27 -18.49
C HIS A 131 25.03 12.33 -17.76
N ALA A 132 25.01 11.91 -16.50
CA ALA A 132 26.23 11.74 -15.74
C ALA A 132 27.19 10.78 -16.46
N VAL A 133 28.50 11.03 -16.40
CA VAL A 133 29.53 10.13 -16.95
C VAL A 133 29.97 9.09 -15.94
N ALA A 134 29.88 9.38 -14.65
CA ALA A 134 30.21 8.44 -13.60
C ALA A 134 29.27 7.23 -13.60
N ARG A 135 29.79 6.08 -13.19
CA ARG A 135 29.09 4.79 -13.21
C ARG A 135 29.28 4.06 -11.89
N GLY A 136 28.22 3.48 -11.38
CA GLY A 136 28.24 2.64 -10.19
C GLY A 136 28.11 1.16 -10.53
N HIS A 137 27.91 0.33 -9.51
CA HIS A 137 27.64 -1.09 -9.64
C HIS A 137 26.69 -1.62 -8.57
N ILE A 138 26.05 -2.76 -8.85
CA ILE A 138 25.27 -3.52 -7.88
C ILE A 138 25.52 -5.01 -8.08
N HIS A 139 25.84 -5.73 -7.01
CA HIS A 139 26.10 -7.17 -7.04
C HIS A 139 25.52 -7.87 -5.82
N ILE A 140 24.92 -9.05 -6.02
CA ILE A 140 24.55 -9.90 -4.90
C ILE A 140 25.80 -10.32 -4.12
N THR A 141 25.68 -10.37 -2.81
CA THR A 141 26.75 -10.82 -1.90
C THR A 141 26.50 -12.23 -1.39
N ASP A 142 25.25 -12.69 -1.44
CA ASP A 142 24.82 -14.04 -1.09
C ASP A 142 23.94 -14.62 -2.20
N ALA A 143 24.22 -15.86 -2.58
CA ALA A 143 23.49 -16.58 -3.63
C ALA A 143 22.26 -17.34 -3.12
N HIS A 144 22.12 -17.49 -1.81
CA HIS A 144 21.10 -18.28 -1.13
C HIS A 144 20.14 -17.42 -0.30
N ASP A 145 20.51 -16.16 -0.02
CA ASP A 145 19.69 -15.21 0.71
C ASP A 145 19.48 -13.90 -0.07
N ALA A 146 18.31 -13.78 -0.70
CA ALA A 146 17.90 -12.59 -1.43
C ALA A 146 17.67 -11.35 -0.53
N THR A 147 17.72 -11.50 0.80
CA THR A 147 17.56 -10.39 1.75
C THR A 147 18.89 -9.80 2.20
N THR A 148 20.00 -10.46 1.91
CA THR A 148 21.33 -9.95 2.25
C THR A 148 21.62 -8.67 1.47
N ALA A 149 22.25 -7.71 2.15
CA ALA A 149 22.64 -6.45 1.54
C ALA A 149 23.54 -6.69 0.33
N VAL A 150 23.14 -6.14 -0.82
CA VAL A 150 23.94 -6.13 -2.05
C VAL A 150 25.22 -5.31 -1.88
N ASP A 151 26.27 -5.69 -2.59
CA ASP A 151 27.42 -4.82 -2.84
C ASP A 151 26.97 -3.74 -3.81
N PHE A 152 26.76 -2.53 -3.29
CA PHE A 152 26.22 -1.41 -4.03
C PHE A 152 27.16 -0.22 -3.96
N LYS A 153 27.48 0.30 -5.14
CA LYS A 153 28.21 1.55 -5.34
C LYS A 153 27.39 2.42 -6.29
N SER A 154 27.02 3.63 -5.89
CA SER A 154 26.26 4.52 -6.77
C SER A 154 27.10 5.10 -7.92
N GLY A 155 28.37 5.42 -7.65
CA GLY A 155 29.25 6.12 -8.58
C GLY A 155 28.94 7.62 -8.72
N PHE A 156 27.99 8.17 -7.95
CA PHE A 156 27.60 9.58 -8.09
C PHE A 156 28.76 10.53 -7.82
N LEU A 157 28.88 11.54 -8.68
CA LEU A 157 29.81 12.66 -8.53
C LEU A 157 31.29 12.25 -8.40
N GLU A 158 31.67 11.04 -8.83
CA GLU A 158 33.07 10.60 -8.89
C GLU A 158 33.86 11.29 -10.02
N SER A 159 33.16 12.00 -10.91
CA SER A 159 33.75 12.79 -11.99
C SER A 159 33.42 14.27 -11.83
N MET A 160 34.44 15.13 -11.90
CA MET A 160 34.23 16.58 -11.93
C MET A 160 33.46 17.02 -13.18
N ALA A 161 33.45 16.23 -14.26
CA ALA A 161 32.62 16.48 -15.43
C ALA A 161 31.11 16.44 -15.11
N ASP A 162 30.72 15.78 -14.02
CA ASP A 162 29.33 15.73 -13.54
C ASP A 162 29.03 16.82 -12.50
N VAL A 163 30.03 17.21 -11.70
CA VAL A 163 29.93 18.25 -10.67
C VAL A 163 29.86 19.65 -11.29
N LYS A 164 30.74 19.97 -12.24
CA LYS A 164 30.86 21.33 -12.80
C LYS A 164 29.57 21.84 -13.47
N PRO A 165 28.83 21.02 -14.25
CA PRO A 165 27.53 21.45 -14.79
C PRO A 165 26.50 21.78 -13.69
N LEU A 166 26.50 21.05 -12.57
CA LEU A 166 25.61 21.33 -11.43
C LEU A 166 26.00 22.61 -10.68
N VAL A 167 27.30 22.90 -10.57
CA VAL A 167 27.78 24.17 -10.00
C VAL A 167 27.28 25.36 -10.82
N TRP A 168 27.43 25.28 -12.15
CA TRP A 168 26.91 26.30 -13.06
C TRP A 168 25.38 26.42 -12.95
N LEU A 169 24.68 25.28 -12.94
CA LEU A 169 23.22 25.24 -12.85
C LEU A 169 22.69 25.84 -11.55
N TYR A 170 23.37 25.61 -10.42
CA TYR A 170 23.04 26.24 -9.15
C TYR A 170 23.09 27.76 -9.23
N LYS A 171 24.18 28.32 -9.77
CA LYS A 171 24.33 29.78 -9.94
C LYS A 171 23.20 30.32 -10.82
N TYR A 172 22.96 29.66 -11.96
CA TYR A 172 21.91 30.05 -12.91
C TYR A 172 20.52 30.03 -12.28
N ALA A 173 20.15 28.93 -11.62
CA ALA A 173 18.84 28.76 -11.02
C ALA A 173 18.64 29.66 -9.79
N ARG A 174 19.69 29.90 -8.98
CA ARG A 174 19.66 30.83 -7.85
C ARG A 174 19.36 32.25 -8.31
N GLU A 175 19.95 32.68 -9.41
CA GLU A 175 19.68 34.00 -9.99
C GLU A 175 18.23 34.17 -10.46
N ILE A 176 17.64 33.11 -11.03
CA ILE A 176 16.22 33.08 -11.39
C ILE A 176 15.38 33.18 -10.12
N SER A 177 15.64 32.35 -9.10
CA SER A 177 14.87 32.32 -7.86
C SER A 177 14.90 33.64 -7.11
N ARG A 178 16.04 34.33 -7.06
CA ARG A 178 16.16 35.67 -6.45
C ARG A 178 15.32 36.74 -7.16
N ARG A 179 14.94 36.54 -8.42
CA ARG A 179 14.13 37.46 -9.23
C ARG A 179 12.64 37.10 -9.25
N VAL A 180 12.24 35.99 -8.64
CA VAL A 180 10.82 35.61 -8.51
C VAL A 180 10.12 36.60 -7.56
N PRO A 181 8.95 37.17 -7.92
CA PRO A 181 8.25 38.16 -7.08
C PRO A 181 7.91 37.67 -5.65
N LEU A 182 7.73 36.37 -5.48
CA LEU A 182 7.40 35.72 -4.22
C LEU A 182 8.64 35.37 -3.37
N PHE A 183 9.85 35.69 -3.82
CA PHE A 183 11.09 35.45 -3.07
C PHE A 183 11.12 36.25 -1.77
N ARG A 184 11.44 35.60 -0.66
CA ARG A 184 11.61 36.21 0.68
C ARG A 184 12.93 35.83 1.35
N GLY A 185 13.86 35.27 0.59
CA GLY A 185 15.16 34.84 1.10
C GLY A 185 15.49 33.39 0.74
N GLU A 186 16.68 32.99 1.12
CA GLU A 186 17.26 31.67 0.91
C GLU A 186 17.22 30.89 2.24
N TYR A 187 16.93 29.59 2.19
CA TYR A 187 16.95 28.74 3.39
C TYR A 187 18.36 28.20 3.60
N ALA A 188 19.14 28.84 4.48
CA ALA A 188 20.57 28.61 4.65
C ALA A 188 21.00 27.13 4.76
N PRO A 189 20.28 26.25 5.49
CA PRO A 189 20.66 24.82 5.59
C PRO A 189 20.65 24.07 4.25
N MET A 190 19.96 24.60 3.25
CA MET A 190 19.84 24.00 1.91
C MET A 190 20.67 24.74 0.85
N HIS A 191 21.57 25.64 1.26
CA HIS A 191 22.49 26.37 0.40
C HIS A 191 23.96 26.11 0.78
N PRO A 192 24.92 26.35 -0.13
CA PRO A 192 26.35 26.27 0.16
C PRO A 192 26.77 27.21 1.28
N ALA A 193 27.72 26.75 2.10
CA ALA A 193 28.36 27.56 3.13
C ALA A 193 29.44 28.45 2.49
N PHE A 194 29.02 29.59 1.93
CA PHE A 194 29.94 30.54 1.31
C PHE A 194 30.91 31.18 2.32
N PRO A 195 32.14 31.54 1.90
CA PRO A 195 33.11 32.22 2.77
C PRO A 195 32.55 33.53 3.36
N PRO A 196 32.84 33.84 4.64
CA PRO A 196 32.46 35.12 5.24
C PRO A 196 32.99 36.31 4.43
N GLY A 197 32.11 37.26 4.11
CA GLY A 197 32.45 38.45 3.31
C GLY A 197 32.34 38.27 1.80
N SER A 198 32.05 37.06 1.30
CA SER A 198 31.71 36.87 -0.12
C SER A 198 30.40 37.57 -0.49
N SER A 199 30.33 38.08 -1.72
CA SER A 199 29.08 38.62 -2.27
C SER A 199 28.02 37.55 -2.55
N ALA A 200 28.42 36.26 -2.54
CA ALA A 200 27.56 35.12 -2.75
C ALA A 200 26.89 34.59 -1.46
N VAL A 201 27.19 35.17 -0.30
CA VAL A 201 26.64 34.74 1.01
C VAL A 201 25.11 34.66 0.97
N VAL A 202 24.58 33.67 1.68
CA VAL A 202 23.14 33.41 1.76
C VAL A 202 22.39 34.63 2.32
N VAL A 203 21.32 35.04 1.63
CA VAL A 203 20.43 36.11 2.08
C VAL A 203 19.18 35.47 2.69
N GLU A 204 19.20 35.27 4.01
CA GLU A 204 18.12 34.58 4.72
C GLU A 204 16.79 35.33 4.72
N ASP A 205 16.82 36.66 4.81
CA ASP A 205 15.64 37.51 4.70
C ASP A 205 15.92 38.55 3.61
N GLY A 206 15.21 38.41 2.50
CA GLY A 206 15.48 39.19 1.29
C GLY A 206 14.20 39.63 0.58
N ILE A 207 14.37 40.56 -0.36
CA ILE A 207 13.33 40.97 -1.31
C ILE A 207 13.71 40.51 -2.72
N PRO A 208 12.74 40.37 -3.64
CA PRO A 208 13.03 40.04 -5.02
C PRO A 208 14.02 41.04 -5.63
N THR A 209 15.08 40.51 -6.23
CA THR A 209 16.06 41.28 -6.98
C THR A 209 15.42 41.78 -8.29
N PRO A 210 15.59 43.05 -8.70
CA PRO A 210 15.09 43.52 -9.98
C PRO A 210 15.64 42.71 -11.16
N LEU A 211 14.83 42.48 -12.19
CA LEU A 211 15.26 41.76 -13.40
C LEU A 211 16.47 42.41 -14.08
N THR A 212 16.63 43.73 -13.95
CA THR A 212 17.73 44.51 -14.52
C THR A 212 19.01 44.53 -13.67
N ALA A 213 18.98 43.97 -12.46
CA ALA A 213 20.16 43.95 -11.60
C ALA A 213 21.24 43.01 -12.18
N PRO A 214 22.54 43.38 -12.06
CA PRO A 214 23.62 42.54 -12.55
C PRO A 214 23.64 41.19 -11.81
N ARG A 215 24.19 40.16 -12.49
CA ARG A 215 24.44 38.87 -11.86
C ARG A 215 25.56 39.01 -10.81
N PRO A 216 25.46 38.36 -9.63
CA PRO A 216 26.53 38.24 -8.67
C PRO A 216 27.75 37.58 -9.29
N VAL A 217 28.92 38.02 -8.85
CA VAL A 217 30.19 37.44 -9.23
C VAL A 217 30.56 36.40 -8.18
N TYR A 218 30.80 35.17 -8.63
CA TYR A 218 31.26 34.06 -7.80
C TYR A 218 32.79 33.98 -7.89
N THR A 219 33.44 33.83 -6.75
CA THR A 219 34.88 33.58 -6.65
C THR A 219 35.17 32.08 -6.72
N GLU A 220 36.44 31.71 -6.89
CA GLU A 220 36.85 30.31 -6.87
C GLU A 220 36.53 29.61 -5.54
N ASP A 221 36.59 30.34 -4.42
CA ASP A 221 36.22 29.79 -3.11
C ASP A 221 34.71 29.62 -2.94
N ASP A 222 33.90 30.46 -3.60
CA ASP A 222 32.46 30.24 -3.70
C ASP A 222 32.14 28.98 -4.51
N ASP A 223 32.90 28.74 -5.58
CA ASP A 223 32.74 27.55 -6.43
C ASP A 223 33.07 26.28 -5.65
N LYS A 224 34.15 26.28 -4.87
CA LYS A 224 34.48 25.18 -3.96
C LYS A 224 33.39 24.93 -2.92
N ALA A 225 32.74 25.98 -2.40
CA ALA A 225 31.62 25.82 -1.48
C ALA A 225 30.41 25.15 -2.17
N ILE A 226 30.12 25.51 -3.42
CA ILE A 226 29.04 24.89 -4.21
C ILE A 226 29.40 23.43 -4.53
N GLU A 227 30.63 23.15 -4.97
CA GLU A 227 31.12 21.79 -5.22
C GLU A 227 30.97 20.90 -3.98
N PHE A 228 31.43 21.39 -2.82
CA PHE A 228 31.26 20.67 -1.56
C PHE A 228 29.80 20.38 -1.27
N ARG A 229 28.90 21.37 -1.46
CA ARG A 229 27.46 21.19 -1.29
C ARG A 229 26.91 20.13 -2.24
N VAL A 230 27.28 20.15 -3.52
CA VAL A 230 26.85 19.16 -4.52
C VAL A 230 27.20 17.75 -4.06
N VAL A 231 28.43 17.55 -3.53
CA VAL A 231 28.92 16.25 -3.08
C VAL A 231 28.23 15.76 -1.79
N VAL A 232 27.97 16.63 -0.82
CA VAL A 232 27.44 16.22 0.50
C VAL A 232 25.91 16.22 0.64
N ALA A 233 25.19 16.83 -0.30
CA ALA A 233 23.76 17.10 -0.21
C ALA A 233 22.85 16.19 -1.04
N PHE A 234 23.41 15.14 -1.62
CA PHE A 234 22.80 14.41 -2.72
C PHE A 234 21.51 13.68 -2.34
N GLY A 235 20.47 13.81 -3.17
CA GLY A 235 19.19 13.11 -3.06
C GLY A 235 19.03 12.09 -4.20
N MET A 236 18.41 10.94 -3.93
CA MET A 236 18.28 9.85 -4.91
C MET A 236 17.15 10.09 -5.91
N SER A 237 17.41 9.87 -7.20
CA SER A 237 16.51 9.10 -8.05
C SER A 237 17.38 7.97 -8.60
N PRO A 238 16.99 6.70 -8.46
CA PRO A 238 17.79 5.60 -8.95
C PRO A 238 17.33 5.21 -10.38
N ALA A 239 18.26 5.20 -11.34
CA ALA A 239 18.13 4.62 -12.67
C ALA A 239 19.42 3.84 -13.03
N ILE A 240 19.26 2.75 -13.77
CA ILE A 240 20.35 1.89 -14.23
C ILE A 240 20.47 2.01 -15.75
N ALA A 241 21.70 2.10 -16.26
CA ALA A 241 22.01 1.82 -17.66
C ALA A 241 23.30 1.00 -17.76
N THR A 242 23.34 0.08 -18.72
CA THR A 242 24.52 -0.72 -19.11
C THR A 242 25.35 0.03 -20.17
N ARG A 243 26.63 -0.31 -20.38
CA ARG A 243 27.43 0.18 -21.53
C ARG A 243 28.22 -0.95 -22.21
N GLU A 244 28.41 -0.71 -23.50
CA GLU A 244 29.02 -1.39 -24.65
C GLU A 244 30.05 -2.53 -24.41
N ASP A 245 29.92 -3.59 -25.22
CA ASP A 245 30.73 -4.82 -25.37
C ASP A 245 30.47 -6.02 -24.43
N GLY A 246 29.38 -5.99 -23.66
CA GLY A 246 28.98 -7.08 -22.76
C GLY A 246 27.48 -7.15 -22.46
N GLY A 247 26.63 -6.75 -23.44
CA GLY A 247 25.18 -6.68 -23.28
C GLY A 247 24.57 -7.97 -22.70
N VAL A 248 23.54 -7.83 -21.87
CA VAL A 248 22.86 -8.97 -21.23
C VAL A 248 21.69 -9.49 -22.05
N VAL A 249 21.06 -8.59 -22.80
CA VAL A 249 19.95 -8.93 -23.69
C VAL A 249 20.23 -8.57 -25.14
N ASP A 250 19.62 -9.32 -26.05
CA ASP A 250 19.61 -9.00 -27.48
C ASP A 250 18.57 -7.90 -27.83
N SER A 251 18.46 -7.54 -29.11
CA SER A 251 17.48 -6.56 -29.60
C SER A 251 16.01 -6.96 -29.43
N LYS A 252 15.75 -8.22 -29.07
CA LYS A 252 14.42 -8.78 -28.76
C LYS A 252 14.27 -9.04 -27.25
N LEU A 253 15.14 -8.44 -26.44
CA LEU A 253 15.14 -8.49 -24.98
C LEU A 253 15.45 -9.87 -24.39
N ASN A 254 15.93 -10.83 -25.19
CA ASN A 254 16.27 -12.17 -24.70
C ASN A 254 17.59 -12.14 -23.93
N VAL A 255 17.62 -12.75 -22.75
CA VAL A 255 18.87 -12.92 -21.99
C VAL A 255 19.80 -13.87 -22.73
N HIS A 256 21.03 -13.45 -23.03
CA HIS A 256 21.98 -14.29 -23.76
C HIS A 256 22.27 -15.60 -23.01
N GLY A 257 22.19 -16.72 -23.72
CA GLY A 257 22.45 -18.05 -23.17
C GLY A 257 21.26 -18.68 -22.43
N ILE A 258 20.12 -17.99 -22.30
CA ILE A 258 18.92 -18.51 -21.65
C ILE A 258 17.72 -18.39 -22.60
N HIS A 259 17.00 -19.50 -22.81
CA HIS A 259 15.80 -19.51 -23.63
C HIS A 259 14.55 -19.23 -22.79
N GLY A 260 13.58 -18.51 -23.36
CA GLY A 260 12.29 -18.24 -22.71
C GLY A 260 12.34 -17.20 -21.59
N LEU A 261 13.46 -16.47 -21.44
CA LEU A 261 13.62 -15.40 -20.45
C LEU A 261 13.93 -14.08 -21.14
N LYS A 262 13.12 -13.06 -20.85
CA LYS A 262 13.32 -11.68 -21.30
C LYS A 262 13.40 -10.74 -20.12
N VAL A 263 14.16 -9.66 -20.27
CA VAL A 263 14.16 -8.54 -19.31
C VAL A 263 13.52 -7.34 -19.98
N ALA A 264 12.48 -6.78 -19.36
CA ALA A 264 11.70 -5.69 -19.91
C ALA A 264 11.46 -4.63 -18.84
N ASP A 265 12.55 -4.06 -18.32
CA ASP A 265 12.47 -3.16 -17.19
C ASP A 265 13.37 -1.91 -17.34
N LYS A 266 12.94 -0.86 -16.64
CA LYS A 266 13.69 0.34 -16.29
C LYS A 266 13.55 0.60 -14.78
N LEU A 267 13.86 -0.39 -13.95
CA LEU A 267 13.98 -0.22 -12.50
C LEU A 267 15.46 -0.27 -12.05
N PRO A 268 15.76 0.27 -10.86
CA PRO A 268 17.10 0.60 -10.41
C PRO A 268 17.91 -0.54 -9.80
N ALA A 269 17.48 -1.79 -9.98
CA ALA A 269 18.20 -2.96 -9.48
C ALA A 269 18.28 -4.12 -10.50
N ASP A 270 17.59 -3.99 -11.63
CA ASP A 270 17.56 -5.04 -12.64
C ASP A 270 18.35 -4.64 -13.87
N VAL A 271 18.79 -5.66 -14.59
CA VAL A 271 19.61 -5.61 -15.78
C VAL A 271 18.98 -4.71 -16.86
N SER A 272 19.22 -3.41 -16.78
CA SER A 272 18.51 -2.44 -17.60
C SER A 272 18.87 -2.58 -19.07
N ILE A 273 17.82 -2.62 -19.89
CA ILE A 273 17.92 -2.73 -21.35
C ILE A 273 18.34 -1.42 -22.01
N CYS A 274 18.36 -0.30 -21.27
CA CYS A 274 18.79 0.99 -21.80
C CYS A 274 20.33 1.01 -21.84
N PRO A 275 20.96 1.04 -23.03
CA PRO A 275 22.42 1.08 -23.16
C PRO A 275 23.01 2.47 -22.90
N ASN A 276 22.15 3.47 -22.68
CA ASN A 276 22.53 4.83 -22.36
C ASN A 276 21.39 5.53 -21.62
N ASN A 277 21.73 6.57 -20.86
CA ASN A 277 20.73 7.34 -20.13
C ASN A 277 19.84 8.16 -21.08
N VAL A 278 18.65 8.50 -20.62
CA VAL A 278 17.65 9.29 -21.35
C VAL A 278 17.43 10.63 -20.68
N ALA A 279 17.28 11.68 -21.49
CA ALA A 279 17.13 13.06 -21.03
C ALA A 279 15.69 13.40 -20.59
N ALA A 280 15.09 12.57 -19.72
CA ALA A 280 13.72 12.72 -19.25
C ALA A 280 13.48 11.99 -17.93
N ASN A 281 12.51 12.47 -17.13
CA ASN A 281 11.95 11.70 -16.02
C ASN A 281 11.50 10.32 -16.52
N THR A 282 11.88 9.28 -15.80
CA THR A 282 12.07 7.96 -16.40
C THR A 282 10.80 7.15 -16.59
N TYR A 283 9.67 7.58 -16.03
CA TYR A 283 8.40 6.85 -16.11
C TYR A 283 7.90 6.67 -17.56
N SER A 284 7.97 7.71 -18.39
CA SER A 284 7.56 7.61 -19.80
C SER A 284 8.39 6.58 -20.57
N THR A 285 9.69 6.50 -20.28
CA THR A 285 10.58 5.48 -20.85
C THR A 285 10.22 4.10 -20.36
N ALA A 286 9.92 3.91 -19.06
CA ALA A 286 9.52 2.62 -18.50
C ALA A 286 8.24 2.10 -19.18
N VAL A 287 7.23 2.98 -19.35
CA VAL A 287 6.01 2.64 -20.10
C VAL A 287 6.33 2.28 -21.55
N THR A 288 7.17 3.06 -22.23
CA THR A 288 7.57 2.80 -23.63
C THR A 288 8.29 1.45 -23.78
N VAL A 289 9.17 1.12 -22.83
CA VAL A 289 9.86 -0.18 -22.76
C VAL A 289 8.86 -1.31 -22.55
N GLY A 290 7.93 -1.16 -21.61
CA GLY A 290 6.88 -2.15 -21.34
C GLY A 290 5.99 -2.42 -22.56
N GLU A 291 5.51 -1.36 -23.23
CA GLU A 291 4.72 -1.46 -24.46
C GLU A 291 5.50 -2.15 -25.57
N LYS A 292 6.78 -1.80 -25.75
CA LYS A 292 7.62 -2.44 -26.77
C LYS A 292 7.89 -3.92 -26.46
N ALA A 293 8.12 -4.26 -25.20
CA ALA A 293 8.30 -5.64 -24.77
C ALA A 293 7.02 -6.47 -24.99
N ALA A 294 5.85 -5.91 -24.69
CA ALA A 294 4.56 -6.56 -24.96
C ALA A 294 4.39 -6.88 -26.45
N LEU A 295 4.74 -5.95 -27.35
CA LEU A 295 4.74 -6.19 -28.80
C LEU A 295 5.71 -7.31 -29.21
N ILE A 296 6.92 -7.34 -28.65
CA ILE A 296 7.92 -8.38 -28.95
C ILE A 296 7.42 -9.76 -28.51
N VAL A 297 6.86 -9.87 -27.30
CA VAL A 297 6.33 -11.13 -26.78
C VAL A 297 5.12 -11.59 -27.58
N ALA A 298 4.22 -10.66 -27.95
CA ALA A 298 3.05 -10.99 -28.76
C ALA A 298 3.44 -11.50 -30.15
N GLU A 299 4.41 -10.85 -30.81
CA GLU A 299 4.97 -11.29 -32.10
C GLU A 299 5.52 -12.72 -32.00
N GLU A 300 6.29 -13.04 -30.96
CA GLU A 300 6.89 -14.37 -30.76
C GLU A 300 5.86 -15.46 -30.43
N LEU A 301 4.77 -15.10 -29.75
CA LEU A 301 3.67 -16.01 -29.43
C LEU A 301 2.61 -16.11 -30.54
N GLY A 302 2.74 -15.34 -31.63
CA GLY A 302 1.74 -15.28 -32.71
C GLY A 302 0.42 -14.63 -32.28
N VAL A 303 0.45 -13.75 -31.27
CA VAL A 303 -0.72 -13.00 -30.77
C VAL A 303 -0.81 -11.67 -31.52
N ASP A 304 -1.91 -11.43 -32.23
CA ASP A 304 -2.16 -10.14 -32.88
C ASP A 304 -2.78 -9.13 -31.91
N LEU A 305 -1.97 -8.18 -31.46
CA LEU A 305 -2.42 -7.07 -30.60
C LEU A 305 -3.19 -5.98 -31.39
N HIS A 306 -3.16 -5.97 -32.73
CA HIS A 306 -3.91 -5.01 -33.54
C HIS A 306 -5.40 -5.32 -33.65
N CYS A 307 -5.79 -6.60 -33.58
CA CYS A 307 -7.19 -7.01 -33.69
C CYS A 307 -8.02 -6.77 -32.42
N SER A 308 -7.36 -6.51 -31.28
CA SER A 308 -7.99 -6.12 -30.03
C SER A 308 -7.88 -4.61 -29.79
N ALA A 309 -8.64 -3.81 -30.54
CA ALA A 309 -9.03 -2.47 -30.12
C ALA A 309 -10.03 -2.53 -28.92
N ILE A 310 -9.73 -3.37 -27.94
CA ILE A 310 -10.38 -3.38 -26.64
C ILE A 310 -9.70 -2.23 -25.89
N PRO A 311 -10.40 -1.13 -25.56
CA PRO A 311 -9.81 -0.13 -24.69
C PRO A 311 -9.29 -0.84 -23.43
N PRO A 312 -8.07 -0.54 -22.96
CA PRO A 312 -7.50 -1.20 -21.78
C PRO A 312 -8.58 -1.24 -20.71
N ALA A 313 -8.85 -2.45 -20.18
CA ALA A 313 -9.97 -2.76 -19.29
C ALA A 313 -10.32 -1.53 -18.44
N ALA A 314 -11.52 -0.96 -18.67
CA ALA A 314 -11.89 0.38 -18.24
C ALA A 314 -11.34 0.66 -16.84
N ARG A 315 -10.30 1.51 -16.72
CA ARG A 315 -9.73 1.80 -15.39
C ARG A 315 -10.88 2.29 -14.51
N PRO A 316 -11.06 1.73 -13.32
CA PRO A 316 -12.11 2.17 -12.41
C PRO A 316 -12.02 3.70 -12.27
N HIS A 317 -13.13 4.41 -12.51
CA HIS A 317 -13.29 5.88 -12.48
C HIS A 317 -13.12 6.71 -13.77
N ALA A 318 -12.57 6.21 -14.87
CA ALA A 318 -12.47 7.02 -16.10
C ALA A 318 -13.83 7.25 -16.80
N ALA A 319 -14.80 6.36 -16.58
CA ALA A 319 -16.06 6.32 -17.34
C ALA A 319 -17.11 7.41 -16.99
N ARG A 320 -16.94 8.19 -15.90
CA ARG A 320 -17.94 9.20 -15.49
C ARG A 320 -17.73 10.61 -16.04
N ARG A 321 -16.60 10.91 -16.70
CA ARG A 321 -16.29 12.27 -17.23
C ARG A 321 -16.59 12.47 -18.72
N ARG A 322 -17.35 11.57 -19.37
CA ARG A 322 -17.66 11.67 -20.83
C ARG A 322 -18.88 12.50 -21.20
N ALA A 323 -19.68 12.98 -20.24
CA ALA A 323 -20.96 13.62 -20.55
C ALA A 323 -20.93 15.15 -20.79
N MET A 324 -19.76 15.81 -20.79
CA MET A 324 -19.69 17.29 -20.87
C MET A 324 -18.69 17.87 -21.87
N VAL A 325 -18.30 17.13 -22.93
CA VAL A 325 -17.46 17.69 -24.01
C VAL A 325 -17.91 17.15 -25.38
N ARG A 326 -18.29 18.05 -26.28
CA ARG A 326 -18.54 17.80 -27.73
C ARG A 326 -17.27 18.11 -28.55
N PRO A 327 -17.12 17.56 -29.76
CA PRO A 327 -16.02 16.71 -30.16
C PRO A 327 -14.73 17.50 -30.44
N PHE A 328 -13.65 17.12 -29.77
CA PHE A 328 -12.30 17.26 -30.30
C PHE A 328 -11.74 15.84 -30.52
N THR A 329 -11.09 15.68 -31.66
CA THR A 329 -10.63 14.44 -32.25
C THR A 329 -9.72 13.65 -31.31
N TYR A 330 -9.93 12.34 -31.27
CA TYR A 330 -9.29 11.34 -30.40
C TYR A 330 -7.75 11.33 -30.51
N LEU A 331 -7.06 11.57 -29.39
CA LEU A 331 -5.73 11.04 -29.06
C LEU A 331 -5.68 10.85 -27.53
N GLY A 332 -5.23 9.68 -27.06
CA GLY A 332 -5.47 9.17 -25.71
C GLY A 332 -5.06 10.08 -24.55
N LEU A 333 -6.02 10.39 -23.68
CA LEU A 333 -5.82 11.10 -22.42
C LEU A 333 -5.78 10.08 -21.27
N TRP A 334 -4.63 9.95 -20.60
CA TRP A 334 -4.53 9.33 -19.27
C TRP A 334 -4.02 10.37 -18.27
N ALA A 335 -4.78 10.58 -17.21
CA ALA A 335 -4.45 11.45 -16.11
C ALA A 335 -3.41 10.80 -15.18
N VAL A 336 -2.14 11.12 -15.42
CA VAL A 336 -1.09 11.34 -14.43
C VAL A 336 -0.28 12.48 -15.03
N GLY A 337 -0.06 13.56 -14.28
CA GLY A 337 0.58 14.79 -14.77
C GLY A 337 1.97 14.55 -15.36
N ALA A 338 2.00 14.20 -16.65
CA ALA A 338 3.15 14.26 -17.50
C ALA A 338 3.41 15.72 -17.84
N SER A 339 4.56 16.24 -17.42
CA SER A 339 5.18 17.36 -18.11
C SER A 339 5.27 16.98 -19.59
N HIS A 340 4.48 17.69 -20.40
CA HIS A 340 4.26 17.36 -21.80
C HIS A 340 5.55 17.45 -22.60
N SER A 341 5.70 16.53 -23.55
CA SER A 341 6.50 16.71 -24.74
C SER A 341 6.01 17.96 -25.48
N THR A 342 6.89 18.92 -25.76
CA THR A 342 6.68 19.88 -26.84
C THR A 342 7.87 19.83 -27.79
N ALA A 343 7.53 19.60 -29.04
CA ALA A 343 8.41 19.66 -30.19
C ALA A 343 9.16 21.00 -30.23
N THR A 344 10.41 20.93 -30.67
CA THR A 344 11.21 22.07 -31.12
C THR A 344 10.47 22.81 -32.24
N LEU A 345 10.06 24.06 -31.97
CA LEU A 345 9.75 25.02 -33.03
C LEU A 345 10.99 25.89 -33.23
N SER A 346 11.56 25.77 -34.43
CA SER A 346 12.66 26.59 -34.92
C SER A 346 12.28 28.07 -34.98
N SER A 347 13.31 28.90 -34.79
CA SER A 347 13.37 30.36 -34.89
C SER A 347 12.39 31.05 -35.85
N GLY A 348 11.63 32.02 -35.33
CA GLY A 348 11.07 33.13 -36.11
C GLY A 348 9.60 33.43 -35.82
N GLY A 349 9.30 34.27 -34.82
CA GLY A 349 7.95 34.81 -34.62
C GLY A 349 7.80 35.58 -33.32
N THR A 350 7.51 36.88 -33.43
CA THR A 350 7.35 37.83 -32.34
C THR A 350 6.20 37.51 -31.38
N CYS A 351 6.48 37.73 -30.08
CA CYS A 351 5.57 37.75 -28.94
C CYS A 351 4.42 38.76 -29.11
N VAL A 352 3.17 38.29 -29.07
CA VAL A 352 1.97 39.01 -28.59
C VAL A 352 0.94 37.97 -28.16
N LEU A 353 0.37 38.06 -26.95
CA LEU A 353 -1.07 37.97 -26.67
C LEU A 353 -1.35 38.06 -25.17
N ALA A 354 -1.33 39.29 -24.67
CA ALA A 354 -2.17 39.72 -23.56
C ALA A 354 -3.55 40.07 -24.12
N SER A 355 -4.58 39.24 -23.90
CA SER A 355 -6.00 39.64 -23.85
C SER A 355 -6.89 38.39 -23.70
N GLY A 356 -7.42 38.18 -22.50
CA GLY A 356 -8.39 37.10 -22.23
C GLY A 356 -9.00 37.11 -20.84
N PHE A 357 -8.52 37.97 -19.93
CA PHE A 357 -9.05 38.13 -18.58
C PHE A 357 -10.15 39.21 -18.56
N ARG A 358 -11.38 38.85 -18.95
CA ARG A 358 -12.66 39.52 -18.59
C ARG A 358 -13.82 38.94 -19.40
N ARG A 359 -14.37 37.80 -18.95
CA ARG A 359 -15.80 37.41 -19.12
C ARG A 359 -16.01 36.00 -18.58
N LEU A 360 -16.33 35.91 -17.28
CA LEU A 360 -17.17 34.88 -16.66
C LEU A 360 -17.27 35.16 -15.16
N VAL A 361 -17.75 36.36 -14.83
CA VAL A 361 -18.39 36.66 -13.54
C VAL A 361 -19.80 37.11 -13.91
N SER A 362 -20.74 36.18 -13.86
CA SER A 362 -22.18 36.39 -13.72
C SER A 362 -22.90 35.12 -14.22
N MET A 363 -23.67 34.51 -13.32
CA MET A 363 -24.65 33.42 -13.48
C MET A 363 -24.29 32.14 -12.75
N ALA A 364 -24.72 32.08 -11.48
CA ALA A 364 -25.52 31.00 -10.88
C ALA A 364 -25.35 31.06 -9.36
N THR A 365 -26.09 31.97 -8.72
CA THR A 365 -26.53 31.76 -7.33
C THR A 365 -27.52 30.62 -7.35
N ASP A 366 -27.05 29.41 -7.08
CA ASP A 366 -27.91 28.31 -6.67
C ASP A 366 -27.27 27.68 -5.44
N THR A 367 -27.66 28.20 -4.27
CA THR A 367 -27.26 27.72 -2.96
C THR A 367 -27.82 26.32 -2.74
N LYS A 368 -27.11 25.31 -3.21
CA LYS A 368 -27.24 23.94 -2.69
C LYS A 368 -26.33 23.84 -1.47
N GLN A 369 -26.95 23.64 -0.30
CA GLN A 369 -26.24 23.33 0.95
C GLN A 369 -25.22 22.21 0.69
N HIS A 370 -23.92 22.55 0.80
CA HIS A 370 -22.83 21.59 0.68
C HIS A 370 -22.84 20.67 1.91
N VAL A 371 -23.29 19.43 1.73
CA VAL A 371 -23.16 18.38 2.73
C VAL A 371 -21.70 17.92 2.72
N ALA A 372 -21.01 17.94 3.86
CA ALA A 372 -19.64 17.46 4.00
C ALA A 372 -19.43 16.08 3.33
N PRO A 373 -18.29 15.83 2.65
CA PRO A 373 -18.09 14.57 1.96
C PRO A 373 -18.09 13.41 2.97
N LYS A 374 -19.12 12.58 2.91
CA LYS A 374 -19.28 11.40 3.76
C LYS A 374 -18.27 10.33 3.33
N GLY A 375 -17.53 9.78 4.29
CA GLY A 375 -16.59 8.67 4.12
C GLY A 375 -17.16 7.48 3.37
N LEU A 376 -16.27 6.66 2.84
CA LEU A 376 -16.60 5.61 1.88
C LEU A 376 -17.40 4.48 2.53
N LEU A 377 -18.53 4.13 1.93
CA LEU A 377 -19.31 2.96 2.35
C LEU A 377 -18.76 1.70 1.67
N MET A 378 -18.09 0.86 2.44
CA MET A 378 -17.49 -0.39 1.97
C MET A 378 -18.47 -1.55 2.12
N LYS A 379 -19.24 -1.82 1.07
CA LYS A 379 -20.15 -2.96 1.02
C LYS A 379 -19.38 -4.27 0.87
N ALA A 380 -19.91 -5.35 1.44
CA ALA A 380 -19.24 -6.66 1.43
C ALA A 380 -18.87 -7.15 0.03
N ASP A 381 -19.65 -6.83 -1.01
CA ASP A 381 -19.35 -7.22 -2.40
C ASP A 381 -18.02 -6.66 -2.92
N ALA A 382 -17.62 -5.45 -2.48
CA ALA A 382 -16.36 -4.83 -2.88
C ALA A 382 -15.14 -5.51 -2.23
N ILE A 383 -15.36 -6.27 -1.15
CA ILE A 383 -14.33 -6.99 -0.39
C ILE A 383 -14.31 -8.47 -0.78
N ALA A 384 -15.46 -9.05 -1.10
CA ALA A 384 -15.66 -10.48 -1.30
C ALA A 384 -14.97 -11.08 -2.53
N GLY A 385 -14.75 -10.30 -3.60
CA GLY A 385 -14.32 -10.80 -4.92
C GLY A 385 -13.15 -11.80 -4.90
N PRO A 386 -11.98 -11.44 -4.34
CA PRO A 386 -10.83 -12.35 -4.31
C PRO A 386 -11.07 -13.65 -3.53
N PHE A 387 -11.81 -13.57 -2.42
CA PHE A 387 -12.14 -14.74 -1.60
C PHE A 387 -13.18 -15.63 -2.27
N LEU A 388 -14.07 -15.04 -3.05
CA LEU A 388 -15.05 -15.77 -3.86
C LEU A 388 -14.32 -16.61 -4.93
N GLU A 389 -13.37 -16.00 -5.63
CA GLU A 389 -12.55 -16.67 -6.65
C GLU A 389 -11.71 -17.80 -6.04
N GLU A 390 -11.06 -17.57 -4.88
CA GLU A 390 -10.30 -18.59 -4.14
C GLU A 390 -11.18 -19.80 -3.79
N VAL A 391 -12.35 -19.56 -3.19
CA VAL A 391 -13.28 -20.62 -2.79
C VAL A 391 -13.85 -21.36 -4.00
N GLN A 392 -14.19 -20.66 -5.09
CA GLN A 392 -14.70 -21.27 -6.31
C GLN A 392 -13.65 -22.17 -6.99
N SER A 393 -12.40 -21.72 -7.05
CA SER A 393 -11.31 -22.52 -7.60
C SER A 393 -11.14 -23.81 -6.79
N ALA A 394 -11.01 -23.70 -5.48
CA ALA A 394 -10.80 -24.86 -4.62
C ALA A 394 -11.99 -25.85 -4.62
N LEU A 395 -13.22 -25.36 -4.73
CA LEU A 395 -14.40 -26.22 -4.87
C LEU A 395 -14.46 -26.94 -6.23
N THR A 396 -13.89 -26.35 -7.28
CA THR A 396 -13.81 -26.97 -8.61
C THR A 396 -12.78 -28.10 -8.63
N ASP A 397 -11.68 -27.93 -7.91
CA ASP A 397 -10.60 -28.92 -7.80
C ASP A 397 -10.92 -30.06 -6.82
N ALA A 398 -11.96 -29.92 -5.99
CA ALA A 398 -12.34 -30.90 -4.99
C ALA A 398 -12.86 -32.21 -5.64
N VAL A 399 -12.31 -33.34 -5.20
CA VAL A 399 -12.67 -34.70 -5.70
C VAL A 399 -14.16 -35.00 -5.53
N ARG A 400 -14.77 -34.52 -4.45
CA ARG A 400 -16.20 -34.60 -4.20
C ARG A 400 -16.72 -33.27 -3.70
N LYS A 401 -17.99 -33.01 -3.99
CA LYS A 401 -18.72 -31.85 -3.47
C LYS A 401 -18.75 -31.92 -1.94
N PRO A 402 -18.20 -30.92 -1.21
CA PRO A 402 -18.19 -30.96 0.24
C PRO A 402 -19.61 -30.73 0.78
N ARG A 403 -19.95 -31.47 1.84
CA ARG A 403 -21.25 -31.38 2.54
C ARG A 403 -21.11 -30.63 3.85
N LEU A 404 -21.86 -29.54 3.97
CA LEU A 404 -21.94 -28.71 5.17
C LEU A 404 -23.33 -28.82 5.81
N VAL A 405 -23.38 -29.24 7.07
CA VAL A 405 -24.61 -29.28 7.87
C VAL A 405 -24.70 -28.03 8.74
N GLY A 406 -25.76 -27.23 8.56
CA GLY A 406 -26.11 -26.15 9.48
C GLY A 406 -27.21 -26.58 10.43
N ILE A 407 -27.03 -26.40 11.74
CA ILE A 407 -28.00 -26.80 12.77
C ILE A 407 -28.66 -25.55 13.36
N LEU A 408 -29.96 -25.41 13.12
CA LEU A 408 -30.78 -24.32 13.65
C LEU A 408 -31.76 -24.91 14.66
N SER A 409 -31.74 -24.42 15.90
CA SER A 409 -32.54 -24.97 17.00
C SER A 409 -33.50 -23.97 17.64
N THR A 410 -33.48 -22.70 17.18
CA THR A 410 -34.20 -21.60 17.81
C THR A 410 -35.29 -21.00 16.94
N SER A 411 -36.29 -20.39 17.59
CA SER A 411 -37.35 -19.63 16.89
C SER A 411 -36.90 -18.24 16.40
N SER A 412 -35.66 -17.85 16.71
CA SER A 412 -35.06 -16.55 16.40
C SER A 412 -35.15 -16.21 14.91
N ALA A 413 -35.93 -15.17 14.58
CA ALA A 413 -36.07 -14.68 13.22
C ALA A 413 -34.72 -14.21 12.60
N PRO A 414 -33.84 -13.47 13.32
CA PRO A 414 -32.50 -13.16 12.82
C PRO A 414 -31.65 -14.39 12.51
N SER A 415 -31.64 -15.40 13.40
CA SER A 415 -30.86 -16.63 13.20
C SER A 415 -31.38 -17.42 11.99
N ARG A 416 -32.70 -17.52 11.83
CA ARG A 416 -33.33 -18.16 10.66
C ARG A 416 -33.02 -17.44 9.35
N ALA A 417 -33.08 -16.10 9.35
CA ALA A 417 -32.73 -15.31 8.17
C ALA A 417 -31.25 -15.48 7.78
N TYR A 418 -30.35 -15.53 8.76
CA TYR A 418 -28.94 -15.78 8.52
C TYR A 418 -28.70 -17.22 8.03
N ALA A 419 -29.39 -18.22 8.59
CA ALA A 419 -29.29 -19.60 8.15
C ALA A 419 -29.72 -19.79 6.68
N GLU A 420 -30.82 -19.17 6.28
CA GLU A 420 -31.27 -19.15 4.89
C GLU A 420 -30.31 -18.40 3.97
N PHE A 421 -29.69 -17.31 4.45
CA PHE A 421 -28.68 -16.59 3.69
C PHE A 421 -27.43 -17.45 3.46
N THR A 422 -26.92 -18.12 4.49
CA THR A 422 -25.80 -19.07 4.41
C THR A 422 -26.11 -20.20 3.44
N ARG A 423 -27.30 -20.82 3.55
CA ARG A 423 -27.75 -21.88 2.64
C ARG A 423 -27.72 -21.41 1.19
N LYS A 424 -28.27 -20.24 0.89
CA LYS A 424 -28.29 -19.68 -0.48
C LYS A 424 -26.88 -19.45 -1.02
N GLN A 425 -25.96 -18.91 -0.23
CA GLN A 425 -24.58 -18.69 -0.65
C GLN A 425 -23.84 -20.01 -0.90
N CYS A 426 -23.97 -20.99 0.00
CA CYS A 426 -23.33 -22.31 -0.13
C CYS A 426 -23.81 -23.03 -1.39
N VAL A 427 -25.13 -23.08 -1.62
CA VAL A 427 -25.71 -23.71 -2.82
C VAL A 427 -25.25 -23.01 -4.10
N ALA A 428 -25.22 -21.67 -4.11
CA ALA A 428 -24.78 -20.90 -5.28
C ALA A 428 -23.30 -21.14 -5.62
N LEU A 429 -22.46 -21.45 -4.61
CA LEU A 429 -21.04 -21.74 -4.80
C LEU A 429 -20.75 -23.21 -5.08
N GLY A 430 -21.77 -24.07 -5.10
CA GLY A 430 -21.58 -25.49 -5.35
C GLY A 430 -21.20 -26.31 -4.12
N VAL A 431 -21.53 -25.86 -2.91
CA VAL A 431 -21.43 -26.65 -1.67
C VAL A 431 -22.74 -27.41 -1.43
N ASP A 432 -22.69 -28.65 -0.96
CA ASP A 432 -23.87 -29.41 -0.56
C ASP A 432 -24.30 -28.99 0.84
N PHE A 433 -25.26 -28.07 0.95
CA PHE A 433 -25.69 -27.52 2.23
C PHE A 433 -26.98 -28.17 2.71
N VAL A 434 -26.95 -28.73 3.92
CA VAL A 434 -28.10 -29.30 4.61
C VAL A 434 -28.44 -28.44 5.82
N LEU A 435 -29.59 -27.76 5.79
CA LEU A 435 -30.12 -27.09 6.96
C LEU A 435 -30.94 -28.09 7.78
N ARG A 436 -30.52 -28.36 9.00
CA ARG A 436 -31.20 -29.26 9.94
C ARG A 436 -31.90 -28.44 11.02
N ASP A 437 -33.21 -28.36 10.91
CA ASP A 437 -34.06 -27.71 11.91
C ASP A 437 -34.37 -28.70 13.05
N VAL A 438 -34.09 -28.27 14.28
CA VAL A 438 -34.41 -28.98 15.52
C VAL A 438 -35.11 -28.05 16.52
N GLY A 439 -35.64 -28.58 17.61
CA GLY A 439 -36.32 -27.81 18.64
C GLY A 439 -37.34 -26.81 18.10
N ALA A 440 -37.36 -25.62 18.68
CA ALA A 440 -38.24 -24.53 18.28
C ALA A 440 -38.08 -24.08 16.81
N ALA A 441 -36.99 -24.44 16.13
CA ALA A 441 -36.82 -24.15 14.70
C ALA A 441 -37.67 -25.06 13.80
N ARG A 442 -37.92 -26.30 14.23
CA ARG A 442 -38.59 -27.38 13.48
C ARG A 442 -40.11 -27.28 13.49
N GLY A 443 -40.71 -26.77 14.57
CA GLY A 443 -42.16 -26.65 14.68
C GLY A 443 -42.64 -26.04 15.99
N GLU A 444 -43.87 -25.54 15.99
CA GLU A 444 -44.52 -24.97 17.17
C GLU A 444 -44.74 -26.07 18.22
N GLY A 445 -44.26 -25.85 19.45
CA GLY A 445 -44.45 -26.76 20.60
C GLY A 445 -43.18 -27.47 21.11
N LEU A 446 -42.05 -27.35 20.42
CA LEU A 446 -40.75 -27.84 20.89
C LEU A 446 -39.97 -26.71 21.59
N ALA A 447 -39.16 -27.07 22.59
CA ALA A 447 -38.39 -26.08 23.35
C ALA A 447 -37.19 -25.54 22.53
N GLU A 448 -36.75 -24.32 22.87
CA GLU A 448 -35.52 -23.73 22.33
C GLU A 448 -34.34 -24.68 22.59
N GLY A 449 -33.57 -25.00 21.55
CA GLY A 449 -32.40 -25.87 21.69
C GLY A 449 -32.68 -27.37 21.84
N GLU A 450 -33.94 -27.81 21.92
CA GLU A 450 -34.29 -29.23 22.03
C GLU A 450 -33.75 -30.04 20.83
N GLY A 451 -33.01 -31.11 21.10
CA GLY A 451 -32.44 -31.98 20.06
C GLY A 451 -31.15 -31.47 19.39
N VAL A 452 -30.59 -30.33 19.84
CA VAL A 452 -29.40 -29.75 19.20
C VAL A 452 -28.13 -30.58 19.42
N GLU A 453 -27.94 -31.09 20.63
CA GLU A 453 -26.76 -31.89 20.97
C GLU A 453 -26.76 -33.21 20.21
N GLU A 454 -27.91 -33.88 20.16
CA GLU A 454 -28.11 -35.11 19.40
C GLU A 454 -27.85 -34.88 17.90
N ALA A 455 -28.33 -33.77 17.35
CA ALA A 455 -28.09 -33.43 15.95
C ALA A 455 -26.60 -33.18 15.66
N ILE A 456 -25.85 -32.56 16.59
CA ILE A 456 -24.40 -32.39 16.46
C ILE A 456 -23.70 -33.75 16.51
N ILE A 457 -24.05 -34.61 17.47
CA ILE A 457 -23.43 -35.94 17.63
C ILE A 457 -23.69 -36.82 16.40
N GLU A 458 -24.91 -36.81 15.86
CA GLU A 458 -25.24 -37.53 14.63
C GLU A 458 -24.43 -37.01 13.43
N ALA A 459 -24.33 -35.69 13.26
CA ALA A 459 -23.55 -35.10 12.17
C ALA A 459 -22.03 -35.35 12.33
N ASN A 460 -21.54 -35.42 13.56
CA ASN A 460 -20.15 -35.79 13.84
C ASN A 460 -19.86 -37.22 13.37
N GLY A 461 -20.78 -38.16 13.61
CA GLY A 461 -20.63 -39.57 13.22
C GLY A 461 -20.91 -39.90 11.76
N ASP A 462 -21.48 -38.97 10.99
CA ASP A 462 -21.79 -39.17 9.57
C ASP A 462 -20.58 -38.85 8.67
N ASP A 463 -19.95 -39.87 8.10
CA ASP A 463 -18.78 -39.74 7.19
C ASP A 463 -19.10 -38.95 5.90
N SER A 464 -20.38 -38.81 5.53
CA SER A 464 -20.79 -37.99 4.40
C SER A 464 -20.74 -36.49 4.68
N VAL A 465 -20.66 -36.09 5.96
CA VAL A 465 -20.62 -34.69 6.40
C VAL A 465 -19.17 -34.23 6.54
N ASP A 466 -18.81 -33.16 5.82
CA ASP A 466 -17.46 -32.57 5.84
C ASP A 466 -17.33 -31.41 6.82
N GLY A 467 -18.45 -30.74 7.13
CA GLY A 467 -18.47 -29.61 8.05
C GLY A 467 -19.80 -29.44 8.77
N ILE A 468 -19.74 -28.84 9.95
CA ILE A 468 -20.85 -28.58 10.85
C ILE A 468 -20.75 -27.13 11.33
N MET A 469 -21.87 -26.40 11.25
CA MET A 469 -22.03 -25.10 11.89
C MET A 469 -23.31 -25.05 12.71
N VAL A 470 -23.33 -24.24 13.77
CA VAL A 470 -24.45 -24.15 14.71
C VAL A 470 -24.89 -22.70 14.87
N TYR A 471 -26.19 -22.43 14.75
CA TYR A 471 -26.71 -21.06 14.82
C TYR A 471 -27.00 -20.62 16.26
N TYR A 472 -26.02 -19.95 16.87
CA TYR A 472 -26.11 -19.34 18.21
C TYR A 472 -26.81 -17.97 18.20
N PRO A 473 -27.26 -17.46 19.37
CA PRO A 473 -27.31 -18.11 20.69
C PRO A 473 -28.47 -19.12 20.83
N ILE A 474 -28.35 -20.10 21.73
CA ILE A 474 -29.38 -21.12 21.99
C ILE A 474 -29.82 -21.11 23.46
N PHE A 475 -28.92 -21.47 24.37
CA PHE A 475 -29.19 -21.59 25.81
C PHE A 475 -28.48 -20.52 26.65
N GLY A 476 -27.58 -19.74 26.02
CA GLY A 476 -26.74 -18.74 26.67
C GLY A 476 -25.28 -19.20 26.83
N PRO A 477 -24.39 -18.31 27.32
CA PRO A 477 -22.95 -18.45 27.11
C PRO A 477 -22.33 -19.77 27.60
N GLN A 478 -22.75 -20.28 28.77
CA GLN A 478 -22.13 -21.48 29.35
C GLN A 478 -22.47 -22.75 28.55
N GLN A 479 -23.74 -22.95 28.23
CA GLN A 479 -24.19 -24.15 27.52
C GLN A 479 -23.93 -24.05 26.01
N ASP A 480 -23.97 -22.85 25.43
CA ASP A 480 -23.55 -22.65 24.05
C ASP A 480 -22.05 -22.95 23.88
N ASN A 481 -21.19 -22.53 24.83
CA ASN A 481 -19.77 -22.90 24.83
C ASN A 481 -19.57 -24.41 24.95
N TYR A 482 -20.40 -25.10 25.75
CA TYR A 482 -20.38 -26.56 25.81
C TYR A 482 -20.70 -27.16 24.44
N LEU A 483 -21.79 -26.74 23.79
CA LEU A 483 -22.17 -27.24 22.45
C LEU A 483 -21.08 -27.00 21.41
N GLN A 484 -20.37 -25.87 21.47
CA GLN A 484 -19.21 -25.61 20.60
C GLN A 484 -18.09 -26.66 20.76
N GLN A 485 -17.93 -27.25 21.95
CA GLN A 485 -16.96 -28.31 22.19
C GLN A 485 -17.48 -29.71 21.82
N VAL A 486 -18.80 -29.88 21.66
CA VAL A 486 -19.40 -31.13 21.16
C VAL A 486 -19.15 -31.27 19.65
N VAL A 487 -19.08 -30.17 18.91
CA VAL A 487 -18.73 -30.20 17.48
C VAL A 487 -17.31 -30.74 17.30
N SER A 488 -17.15 -31.75 16.45
CA SER A 488 -15.85 -32.35 16.16
C SER A 488 -14.89 -31.28 15.62
N PRO A 489 -13.66 -31.17 16.15
CA PRO A 489 -12.68 -30.20 15.64
C PRO A 489 -12.30 -30.46 14.19
N TYR A 490 -12.60 -31.65 13.65
CA TYR A 490 -12.39 -32.01 12.26
C TYR A 490 -13.51 -31.56 11.31
N LYS A 491 -14.66 -31.16 11.86
CA LYS A 491 -15.83 -30.69 11.11
C LYS A 491 -16.27 -29.28 11.52
N ASP A 492 -15.62 -28.67 12.51
CA ASP A 492 -15.93 -27.33 13.02
C ASP A 492 -15.48 -26.23 12.05
N VAL A 493 -16.34 -25.87 11.11
CA VAL A 493 -16.04 -24.83 10.09
C VAL A 493 -16.02 -23.42 10.66
N GLU A 494 -16.62 -23.21 11.83
CA GLU A 494 -16.66 -21.92 12.50
C GLU A 494 -15.38 -21.66 13.31
N GLY A 495 -14.63 -22.72 13.63
CA GLY A 495 -13.39 -22.67 14.40
C GLY A 495 -13.62 -22.35 15.87
N LEU A 496 -14.76 -22.77 16.43
CA LEU A 496 -15.17 -22.47 17.80
C LEU A 496 -14.63 -23.46 18.85
N ASN A 497 -14.10 -24.60 18.41
CA ASN A 497 -13.45 -25.56 19.30
C ASN A 497 -12.28 -24.90 20.06
N PHE A 498 -12.10 -25.27 21.32
CA PHE A 498 -11.09 -24.67 22.20
C PHE A 498 -9.67 -24.81 21.64
N LYS A 499 -9.38 -25.85 20.83
CA LYS A 499 -8.07 -26.02 20.21
C LYS A 499 -7.73 -24.90 19.24
N PHE A 500 -8.68 -24.45 18.42
CA PHE A 500 -8.44 -23.34 17.50
C PHE A 500 -8.26 -22.01 18.23
N HIS A 501 -9.04 -21.79 19.30
CA HIS A 501 -8.83 -20.66 20.21
C HIS A 501 -7.47 -20.69 20.89
N TYR A 502 -7.05 -21.85 21.41
CA TYR A 502 -5.75 -22.03 22.03
C TYR A 502 -4.64 -21.71 21.02
N ASN A 503 -4.71 -22.26 19.81
CA ASN A 503 -3.75 -22.02 18.76
C ASN A 503 -3.66 -20.53 18.40
N LEU A 504 -4.81 -19.86 18.27
CA LEU A 504 -4.88 -18.42 18.02
C LEU A 504 -4.18 -17.63 19.14
N TYR A 505 -4.51 -17.89 20.41
CA TYR A 505 -3.95 -17.17 21.55
C TYR A 505 -2.43 -17.38 21.69
N HIS A 506 -1.93 -18.55 21.30
CA HIS A 506 -0.50 -18.91 21.32
C HIS A 506 0.21 -18.67 19.99
N ASN A 507 -0.48 -18.08 19.00
CA ASN A 507 0.01 -17.84 17.64
C ASN A 507 0.63 -19.11 16.99
N ILE A 508 0.00 -20.26 17.22
CA ILE A 508 0.30 -21.54 16.58
C ILE A 508 -0.38 -21.51 15.21
N ARG A 509 0.39 -21.21 14.17
CA ARG A 509 -0.13 -21.05 12.80
C ARG A 509 -0.23 -22.36 12.04
N TYR A 510 0.60 -23.33 12.40
CA TYR A 510 0.64 -24.65 11.78
C TYR A 510 0.48 -25.73 12.85
N LEU A 511 -0.27 -26.79 12.53
CA LEU A 511 -0.53 -27.91 13.40
C LEU A 511 -0.45 -29.24 12.64
N ASP A 512 -0.23 -30.32 13.37
CA ASP A 512 -0.49 -31.67 12.90
C ASP A 512 -1.96 -32.01 13.22
N PRO A 513 -2.80 -32.38 12.24
CA PRO A 513 -4.22 -32.68 12.48
C PRO A 513 -4.46 -33.70 13.59
N ARG A 514 -3.53 -34.64 13.81
CA ARG A 514 -3.63 -35.66 14.87
C ARG A 514 -3.62 -35.04 16.27
N SER A 515 -3.11 -33.83 16.42
CA SER A 515 -3.05 -33.15 17.70
C SER A 515 -4.38 -32.58 18.16
N LEU A 516 -5.38 -32.49 17.29
CA LEU A 516 -6.67 -31.88 17.62
C LEU A 516 -7.41 -32.67 18.70
N LEU A 517 -7.21 -33.99 18.77
CA LEU A 517 -7.77 -34.84 19.82
C LEU A 517 -6.86 -34.97 21.05
N SER A 518 -5.60 -34.53 20.96
CA SER A 518 -4.67 -34.62 22.09
C SER A 518 -4.97 -33.56 23.14
N SER A 519 -5.04 -33.93 24.41
CA SER A 519 -5.13 -32.97 25.52
C SER A 519 -3.82 -32.19 25.73
N ALA A 520 -2.68 -32.75 25.30
CA ALA A 520 -1.38 -32.10 25.41
C ALA A 520 -1.19 -31.04 24.30
N PRO A 521 -0.62 -29.86 24.62
CA PRO A 521 -0.22 -28.89 23.60
C PRO A 521 0.92 -29.47 22.73
N LEU A 522 0.87 -29.21 21.42
CA LEU A 522 1.90 -29.66 20.47
C LEU A 522 3.30 -29.21 20.91
N ILE A 523 4.23 -30.17 20.84
CA ILE A 523 5.67 -30.02 21.03
C ILE A 523 6.20 -29.04 19.98
N GLU A 524 6.96 -28.03 20.43
CA GLU A 524 7.73 -27.07 19.61
C GLU A 524 7.06 -26.67 18.28
N PRO A 525 6.16 -25.65 18.29
CA PRO A 525 5.48 -25.24 17.06
C PRO A 525 6.54 -24.88 16.01
N PRO A 526 6.43 -25.41 14.78
CA PRO A 526 7.45 -25.18 13.77
C PRO A 526 7.58 -23.68 13.52
N ILE A 527 8.82 -23.21 13.42
CA ILE A 527 9.13 -21.81 13.22
C ILE A 527 8.46 -21.37 11.91
N PRO A 528 7.64 -20.31 11.91
CA PRO A 528 7.02 -19.82 10.70
C PRO A 528 8.11 -19.50 9.66
N THR A 529 7.99 -20.06 8.46
CA THR A 529 8.76 -19.61 7.31
C THR A 529 8.45 -18.13 7.01
N THR A 530 9.33 -17.47 6.27
CA THR A 530 9.18 -16.06 5.83
C THR A 530 7.90 -15.80 5.02
N GLU A 531 7.23 -16.86 4.55
CA GLU A 531 5.95 -16.84 3.85
C GLU A 531 4.90 -17.75 4.54
N ASP A 532 3.61 -17.47 4.30
CA ASP A 532 2.42 -18.18 4.82
C ASP A 532 2.28 -19.60 4.21
N VAL A 533 3.36 -20.39 4.29
CA VAL A 533 3.52 -21.74 3.75
C VAL A 533 3.67 -22.73 4.92
N PRO A 534 2.83 -23.78 4.99
CA PRO A 534 2.94 -24.78 6.05
C PRO A 534 4.20 -25.66 5.87
N PRO A 535 4.97 -25.90 6.95
CA PRO A 535 6.06 -26.88 6.97
C PRO A 535 5.59 -28.30 6.58
N PRO A 536 6.48 -29.14 6.00
CA PRO A 536 6.14 -30.52 5.63
C PRO A 536 5.51 -31.31 6.78
N GLY A 537 4.39 -31.98 6.52
CA GLY A 537 3.65 -32.78 7.52
C GLY A 537 2.75 -31.97 8.45
N THR A 538 2.62 -30.66 8.25
CA THR A 538 1.71 -29.79 9.01
C THR A 538 0.74 -29.07 8.08
N VAL A 539 -0.34 -28.55 8.65
CA VAL A 539 -1.38 -27.78 7.97
C VAL A 539 -1.63 -26.47 8.71
N LYS A 540 -2.21 -25.47 8.03
CA LYS A 540 -2.60 -24.21 8.68
C LYS A 540 -3.70 -24.46 9.69
N SER A 541 -3.53 -23.97 10.92
CA SER A 541 -4.59 -23.98 11.94
C SER A 541 -5.79 -23.18 11.45
N VAL A 542 -6.99 -23.76 11.57
CA VAL A 542 -8.24 -23.01 11.40
C VAL A 542 -8.29 -21.87 12.42
N LEU A 543 -8.82 -20.73 11.97
CA LEU A 543 -9.11 -19.57 12.82
C LEU A 543 -10.63 -19.35 12.87
N PRO A 544 -11.16 -18.81 13.98
CA PRO A 544 -12.58 -18.48 14.07
C PRO A 544 -13.01 -17.58 12.92
N CYS A 545 -14.05 -17.98 12.17
CA CYS A 545 -14.36 -17.39 10.87
C CYS A 545 -14.76 -15.90 10.95
N THR A 546 -15.41 -15.48 12.04
CA THR A 546 -15.84 -14.09 12.24
C THR A 546 -14.67 -13.14 12.52
N PRO A 547 -13.79 -13.39 13.53
CA PRO A 547 -12.53 -12.66 13.67
C PRO A 547 -11.68 -12.64 12.41
N LEU A 548 -11.57 -13.79 11.71
CA LEU A 548 -10.81 -13.88 10.46
C LEU A 548 -11.43 -12.99 9.36
N ALA A 549 -12.74 -12.98 9.21
CA ALA A 549 -13.44 -12.12 8.25
C ALA A 549 -13.18 -10.64 8.52
N ILE A 550 -13.16 -10.23 9.78
CA ILE A 550 -12.84 -8.84 10.16
C ILE A 550 -11.40 -8.50 9.78
N VAL A 551 -10.43 -9.36 10.08
CA VAL A 551 -9.03 -9.15 9.66
C VAL A 551 -8.91 -9.05 8.14
N LYS A 552 -9.60 -9.92 7.38
CA LYS A 552 -9.59 -9.88 5.91
C LYS A 552 -10.22 -8.61 5.35
N CYS A 553 -11.28 -8.10 5.99
CA CYS A 553 -11.82 -6.78 5.69
C CYS A 553 -10.79 -5.67 5.94
N LEU A 554 -10.08 -5.71 7.09
CA LEU A 554 -9.07 -4.71 7.47
C LEU A 554 -7.85 -4.73 6.52
N GLU A 555 -7.41 -5.91 6.10
CA GLU A 555 -6.38 -6.06 5.06
C GLU A 555 -6.82 -5.39 3.76
N ARG A 556 -8.06 -5.64 3.32
CA ARG A 556 -8.57 -5.11 2.05
C ARG A 556 -8.70 -3.59 2.02
N VAL A 557 -9.02 -2.97 3.16
CA VAL A 557 -9.15 -1.51 3.28
C VAL A 557 -7.82 -0.80 3.59
N GLY A 558 -6.70 -1.53 3.62
CA GLY A 558 -5.36 -0.95 3.77
C GLY A 558 -4.97 -0.61 5.21
N VAL A 559 -5.62 -1.20 6.22
CA VAL A 559 -5.20 -1.05 7.62
C VAL A 559 -3.89 -1.81 7.88
N TYR A 560 -3.71 -2.95 7.23
CA TYR A 560 -2.49 -3.76 7.30
C TYR A 560 -1.42 -3.25 6.32
N ASN A 561 -0.21 -3.03 6.83
CA ASN A 561 0.95 -2.64 6.02
C ASN A 561 1.68 -3.88 5.50
N SER A 562 1.54 -4.19 4.21
CA SER A 562 2.18 -5.34 3.56
C SER A 562 3.71 -5.23 3.47
N LEU A 563 4.29 -4.04 3.67
CA LEU A 563 5.74 -3.85 3.73
C LEU A 563 6.36 -4.42 5.01
N LEU A 564 5.56 -4.65 6.05
CA LEU A 564 6.02 -5.24 7.30
C LEU A 564 5.95 -6.78 7.24
N ARG A 565 6.80 -7.42 8.05
CA ARG A 565 6.87 -8.88 8.14
C ARG A 565 5.51 -9.49 8.49
N TYR A 566 5.25 -10.68 7.98
CA TYR A 566 4.03 -11.41 8.32
C TYR A 566 3.96 -11.66 9.85
N GLY A 567 2.86 -11.27 10.48
CA GLY A 567 2.75 -11.21 11.94
C GLY A 567 3.12 -9.86 12.59
N ASP A 568 3.51 -8.85 11.82
CA ASP A 568 3.74 -7.46 12.29
C ASP A 568 3.01 -6.43 11.42
N ARG A 569 2.12 -6.89 10.53
CA ARG A 569 1.47 -6.04 9.51
C ARG A 569 0.47 -5.03 10.09
N ALA A 570 0.00 -5.22 11.32
CA ALA A 570 -0.86 -4.26 12.01
C ALA A 570 -0.07 -3.35 12.97
N TYR A 571 1.27 -3.40 12.96
CA TYR A 571 2.11 -2.57 13.81
C TYR A 571 1.85 -1.07 13.61
N GLY A 572 1.83 -0.34 14.73
CA GLY A 572 1.55 1.10 14.74
C GLY A 572 0.07 1.47 14.62
N LYS A 573 -0.85 0.50 14.49
CA LYS A 573 -2.29 0.75 14.50
C LYS A 573 -2.88 0.59 15.91
N THR A 574 -3.79 1.50 16.27
CA THR A 574 -4.60 1.39 17.47
C THR A 574 -6.03 0.99 17.11
N VAL A 575 -6.53 -0.09 17.70
CA VAL A 575 -7.87 -0.65 17.40
C VAL A 575 -8.73 -0.69 18.65
N THR A 576 -9.97 -0.22 18.61
CA THR A 576 -10.97 -0.48 19.65
C THR A 576 -11.93 -1.57 19.19
N VAL A 577 -12.07 -2.63 19.99
CA VAL A 577 -13.05 -3.70 19.80
C VAL A 577 -14.11 -3.60 20.89
N ILE A 578 -15.32 -3.21 20.50
CA ILE A 578 -16.49 -3.10 21.36
C ILE A 578 -17.26 -4.41 21.35
N ASN A 579 -16.70 -5.38 22.10
CA ASN A 579 -17.23 -6.70 22.46
C ASN A 579 -16.04 -7.48 23.06
N ARG A 580 -16.27 -8.25 24.15
CA ARG A 580 -15.26 -9.14 24.73
C ARG A 580 -15.78 -10.57 24.98
N SER A 581 -16.71 -11.02 24.16
CA SER A 581 -17.17 -12.41 24.09
C SER A 581 -16.05 -13.36 23.66
N GLU A 582 -16.17 -14.62 24.05
CA GLU A 582 -15.26 -15.69 23.63
C GLU A 582 -15.43 -16.05 22.13
N VAL A 583 -16.56 -15.70 21.51
CA VAL A 583 -16.85 -16.05 20.10
C VAL A 583 -16.19 -15.07 19.11
N VAL A 584 -16.19 -13.78 19.42
CA VAL A 584 -15.70 -12.74 18.48
C VAL A 584 -14.71 -11.79 19.13
N GLY A 585 -15.10 -11.18 20.26
CA GLY A 585 -14.40 -10.04 20.83
C GLY A 585 -12.97 -10.35 21.26
N ARG A 586 -12.79 -11.35 22.14
CA ARG A 586 -11.47 -11.74 22.66
C ARG A 586 -10.57 -12.36 21.60
N PRO A 587 -11.05 -13.29 20.75
CA PRO A 587 -10.22 -13.85 19.68
C PRO A 587 -9.76 -12.76 18.69
N LEU A 588 -10.64 -11.82 18.32
CA LEU A 588 -10.26 -10.70 17.45
C LEU A 588 -9.19 -9.82 18.09
N GLY A 589 -9.36 -9.45 19.37
CA GLY A 589 -8.39 -8.63 20.09
C GLY A 589 -7.01 -9.28 20.16
N ALA A 590 -6.96 -10.59 20.43
CA ALA A 590 -5.72 -11.34 20.44
C ALA A 590 -5.08 -11.48 19.04
N LEU A 591 -5.88 -11.72 17.99
CA LEU A 591 -5.40 -11.86 16.62
C LEU A 591 -4.74 -10.56 16.12
N LEU A 592 -5.41 -9.42 16.32
CA LEU A 592 -4.89 -8.09 15.98
C LEU A 592 -3.63 -7.74 16.79
N ALA A 593 -3.61 -8.05 18.09
CA ALA A 593 -2.46 -7.80 18.95
C ALA A 593 -1.25 -8.67 18.55
N ASN A 594 -1.47 -9.93 18.18
CA ASN A 594 -0.43 -10.82 17.69
C ASN A 594 0.19 -10.32 16.38
N ASP A 595 -0.58 -9.61 15.54
CA ASP A 595 -0.12 -8.97 14.31
C ASP A 595 0.51 -7.58 14.52
N GLY A 596 0.68 -7.14 15.78
CA GLY A 596 1.41 -5.92 16.16
C GLY A 596 0.53 -4.72 16.53
N ALA A 597 -0.80 -4.81 16.42
CA ALA A 597 -1.68 -3.71 16.80
C ALA A 597 -1.73 -3.54 18.34
N ARG A 598 -2.03 -2.31 18.76
CA ARG A 598 -2.47 -2.02 20.12
C ARG A 598 -3.99 -2.08 20.16
N VAL A 599 -4.58 -2.93 20.99
CA VAL A 599 -6.04 -3.15 20.97
C VAL A 599 -6.69 -2.82 22.30
N PHE A 600 -7.69 -1.93 22.30
CA PHE A 600 -8.59 -1.72 23.42
C PHE A 600 -9.79 -2.67 23.29
N SER A 601 -9.84 -3.67 24.15
CA SER A 601 -10.94 -4.64 24.24
C SER A 601 -11.94 -4.17 25.30
N VAL A 602 -13.11 -3.76 24.83
CA VAL A 602 -14.17 -3.15 25.64
C VAL A 602 -15.23 -4.18 25.96
N ASP A 603 -15.62 -4.21 27.22
CA ASP A 603 -16.71 -4.99 27.78
C ASP A 603 -17.65 -4.08 28.57
N ILE A 604 -18.78 -4.59 29.04
CA ILE A 604 -19.81 -3.81 29.72
C ILE A 604 -19.24 -3.03 30.91
N ASP A 605 -18.38 -3.68 31.71
CA ASP A 605 -17.91 -3.13 32.99
C ASP A 605 -16.43 -2.74 33.00
N SER A 606 -15.68 -2.99 31.92
CA SER A 606 -14.22 -2.77 31.93
C SER A 606 -13.57 -2.75 30.54
N ILE A 607 -12.47 -2.03 30.44
CA ILE A 607 -11.62 -1.98 29.25
C ILE A 607 -10.28 -2.64 29.56
N GLN A 608 -9.79 -3.43 28.61
CA GLN A 608 -8.48 -4.06 28.67
C GLN A 608 -7.65 -3.67 27.45
N GLU A 609 -6.35 -3.55 27.62
CA GLU A 609 -5.39 -3.28 26.55
C GLU A 609 -4.61 -4.55 26.21
N TYR A 610 -4.68 -4.95 24.94
CA TYR A 610 -3.99 -6.10 24.37
C TYR A 610 -2.83 -5.58 23.52
N THR A 611 -1.64 -6.11 23.75
CA THR A 611 -0.42 -5.77 22.99
C THR A 611 0.37 -7.03 22.68
N LYS A 612 1.19 -6.99 21.62
CA LYS A 612 2.09 -8.10 21.27
C LYS A 612 3.08 -8.36 22.41
N ARG A 613 3.29 -9.63 22.78
CA ARG A 613 4.29 -10.00 23.79
C ARG A 613 5.70 -9.84 23.21
N PRO A 614 6.65 -9.22 23.92
CA PRO A 614 8.06 -9.18 23.52
C PRO A 614 8.66 -10.58 23.43
N SER A 615 9.51 -10.83 22.44
CA SER A 615 10.24 -12.09 22.30
C SER A 615 11.51 -12.04 23.16
N ASP A 616 11.41 -12.37 24.45
CA ASP A 616 12.58 -12.70 25.27
C ASP A 616 12.87 -14.20 25.13
N GLY A 617 14.07 -14.58 24.67
CA GLY A 617 14.45 -15.96 24.35
C GLY A 617 14.56 -16.91 25.56
N SER A 618 13.79 -16.71 26.63
CA SER A 618 13.78 -17.57 27.82
C SER A 618 12.70 -18.66 27.73
N ALA A 619 13.08 -19.89 28.06
CA ALA A 619 12.22 -21.07 28.02
C ALA A 619 11.13 -21.11 29.12
N GLU A 620 11.13 -20.14 30.05
CA GLU A 620 10.24 -20.11 31.22
C GLU A 620 8.76 -19.80 30.89
N ARG A 621 8.44 -19.46 29.63
CA ARG A 621 7.10 -18.98 29.24
C ARG A 621 6.37 -19.84 28.19
N LYS A 622 6.69 -21.12 28.09
CA LYS A 622 6.19 -22.07 27.08
C LYS A 622 4.67 -22.06 26.84
N TYR A 623 3.86 -21.79 27.88
CA TYR A 623 2.39 -21.82 27.81
C TYR A 623 1.71 -20.45 27.91
N HIS A 624 2.46 -19.34 27.79
CA HIS A 624 1.85 -18.02 27.79
C HIS A 624 1.29 -17.66 26.40
N PRO A 625 0.13 -16.98 26.33
CA PRO A 625 -0.35 -16.40 25.09
C PRO A 625 0.66 -15.42 24.49
N ARG A 626 0.72 -15.29 23.15
CA ARG A 626 1.64 -14.36 22.46
C ARG A 626 1.23 -12.89 22.51
N HIS A 627 0.16 -12.57 23.23
CA HIS A 627 -0.24 -11.22 23.57
C HIS A 627 -0.22 -11.03 25.10
N VAL A 628 -0.14 -9.78 25.53
CA VAL A 628 -0.21 -9.34 26.92
C VAL A 628 -1.50 -8.56 27.09
N VAL A 629 -2.28 -8.91 28.11
CA VAL A 629 -3.51 -8.21 28.49
C VAL A 629 -3.26 -7.42 29.76
N ARG A 630 -3.64 -6.14 29.76
CA ARG A 630 -3.54 -5.26 30.93
C ARG A 630 -4.88 -4.55 31.16
N PRO A 631 -5.30 -4.30 32.40
CA PRO A 631 -6.42 -3.39 32.65
C PRO A 631 -6.13 -2.01 32.05
N CYS A 632 -7.13 -1.38 31.46
CA CYS A 632 -7.05 -0.02 30.95
C CYS A 632 -7.95 0.89 31.78
N THR A 633 -7.41 2.00 32.27
CA THR A 633 -8.15 3.00 33.08
C THR A 633 -8.82 4.09 32.25
N ARG A 634 -8.63 4.06 30.92
CA ARG A 634 -9.22 5.04 30.01
C ARG A 634 -10.72 4.82 29.86
N SER A 635 -11.46 5.89 29.60
CA SER A 635 -12.87 5.77 29.23
C SER A 635 -13.03 5.21 27.81
N LEU A 636 -14.24 4.78 27.46
CA LEU A 636 -14.55 4.33 26.10
C LEU A 636 -14.32 5.48 25.10
N GLU A 637 -14.74 6.69 25.45
CA GLU A 637 -14.59 7.89 24.62
C GLU A 637 -13.13 8.20 24.32
N GLU A 638 -12.26 8.11 25.33
CA GLU A 638 -10.81 8.28 25.15
C GLU A 638 -10.23 7.20 24.25
N CYS A 639 -10.67 5.94 24.40
CA CYS A 639 -10.22 4.86 23.52
C CYS A 639 -10.63 5.11 22.07
N LEU A 640 -11.88 5.51 21.83
CA LEU A 640 -12.41 5.82 20.50
C LEU A 640 -11.70 7.01 19.84
N ALA A 641 -11.37 8.06 20.60
CA ALA A 641 -10.66 9.24 20.11
C ALA A 641 -9.21 8.94 19.69
N HIS A 642 -8.61 7.85 20.21
CA HIS A 642 -7.25 7.43 19.86
C HIS A 642 -7.19 6.30 18.84
N SER A 643 -8.33 5.71 18.48
CA SER A 643 -8.35 4.51 17.64
C SER A 643 -8.39 4.83 16.15
N ASP A 644 -7.50 4.20 15.40
CA ASP A 644 -7.49 4.24 13.94
C ASP A 644 -8.59 3.33 13.35
N VAL A 645 -8.98 2.30 14.11
CA VAL A 645 -10.02 1.34 13.73
C VAL A 645 -10.96 1.11 14.91
N VAL A 646 -12.26 1.10 14.66
CA VAL A 646 -13.30 0.77 15.65
C VAL A 646 -14.17 -0.36 15.12
N VAL A 647 -14.17 -1.49 15.81
CA VAL A 647 -15.00 -2.66 15.51
C VAL A 647 -16.08 -2.78 16.59
N SER A 648 -17.35 -2.85 16.18
CA SER A 648 -18.47 -3.02 17.10
C SER A 648 -19.25 -4.29 16.79
N ALA A 649 -19.47 -5.12 17.80
CA ALA A 649 -20.17 -6.39 17.70
C ALA A 649 -21.18 -6.57 18.85
N VAL A 650 -21.82 -5.49 19.29
CA VAL A 650 -22.77 -5.53 20.42
C VAL A 650 -24.12 -6.06 19.93
N PRO A 651 -24.64 -7.17 20.51
CA PRO A 651 -25.91 -7.78 20.09
C PRO A 651 -27.10 -7.02 20.69
N SER A 652 -27.19 -5.72 20.42
CA SER A 652 -28.26 -4.86 20.90
C SER A 652 -28.58 -3.76 19.89
N ALA A 653 -29.83 -3.75 19.43
CA ALA A 653 -30.38 -2.69 18.60
C ALA A 653 -30.36 -1.31 19.28
N ALA A 654 -30.39 -1.27 20.62
CA ALA A 654 -30.35 -0.02 21.39
C ALA A 654 -28.94 0.58 21.48
N TYR A 655 -27.89 -0.22 21.30
CA TYR A 655 -26.52 0.27 21.42
C TYR A 655 -26.10 1.07 20.17
N LYS A 656 -25.48 2.24 20.39
CA LYS A 656 -24.94 3.11 19.34
C LYS A 656 -23.60 3.69 19.78
N VAL A 657 -22.58 3.52 18.93
CA VAL A 657 -21.29 4.19 19.04
C VAL A 657 -21.48 5.62 18.58
N ARG A 658 -21.21 6.57 19.49
CA ARG A 658 -21.36 8.00 19.24
C ARG A 658 -20.35 8.47 18.20
N THR A 659 -20.81 9.04 17.10
CA THR A 659 -19.95 9.56 16.02
C THR A 659 -18.99 10.61 16.57
N ALA A 660 -19.44 11.49 17.46
CA ALA A 660 -18.60 12.53 18.06
C ALA A 660 -17.36 12.00 18.80
N ALA A 661 -17.42 10.80 19.37
CA ALA A 661 -16.32 10.19 20.12
C ALA A 661 -15.25 9.55 19.22
N LEU A 662 -15.53 9.38 17.93
CA LEU A 662 -14.60 8.78 16.99
C LEU A 662 -13.49 9.75 16.61
N LYS A 663 -12.29 9.20 16.39
CA LYS A 663 -11.17 9.88 15.72
C LYS A 663 -11.52 10.15 14.26
N ASP A 664 -11.19 11.34 13.76
CA ASP A 664 -11.38 11.69 12.36
C ASP A 664 -10.52 10.78 11.46
N GLY A 665 -11.13 10.30 10.37
CA GLY A 665 -10.47 9.40 9.43
C GLY A 665 -10.37 7.94 9.88
N CYS A 666 -10.94 7.56 11.02
CA CYS A 666 -10.92 6.16 11.47
C CYS A 666 -11.71 5.22 10.55
N VAL A 667 -11.42 3.93 10.61
CA VAL A 667 -12.18 2.87 9.93
C VAL A 667 -13.18 2.27 10.90
N CYS A 668 -14.46 2.26 10.54
CA CYS A 668 -15.52 1.66 11.36
C CYS A 668 -16.03 0.35 10.76
N VAL A 669 -16.14 -0.69 11.58
CA VAL A 669 -16.63 -2.02 11.17
C VAL A 669 -17.77 -2.45 12.08
N ASN A 670 -18.95 -2.65 11.50
CA ASN A 670 -20.10 -3.22 12.19
C ASN A 670 -20.19 -4.72 11.92
N VAL A 671 -20.16 -5.50 13.00
CA VAL A 671 -20.20 -6.97 12.97
C VAL A 671 -21.57 -7.49 13.39
N SER A 672 -22.25 -6.77 14.30
CA SER A 672 -23.58 -7.13 14.78
C SER A 672 -24.61 -7.12 13.64
N SER A 673 -25.66 -7.94 13.78
CA SER A 673 -26.85 -7.87 12.91
C SER A 673 -27.55 -6.52 13.03
N ASP A 674 -27.45 -5.90 14.20
CA ASP A 674 -27.93 -4.55 14.44
C ASP A 674 -26.89 -3.51 14.01
N LYS A 675 -27.36 -2.33 13.60
CA LYS A 675 -26.48 -1.20 13.29
C LYS A 675 -25.97 -0.60 14.59
N ASN A 676 -24.75 -0.91 15.00
CA ASN A 676 -24.17 -0.37 16.23
C ASN A 676 -23.57 1.03 16.09
N PHE A 677 -23.53 1.64 14.90
CA PHE A 677 -23.05 3.01 14.71
C PHE A 677 -24.20 3.98 14.44
N GLU A 678 -24.03 5.23 14.83
CA GLU A 678 -24.97 6.31 14.46
C GLU A 678 -25.01 6.51 12.94
N ALA A 679 -26.13 7.04 12.43
CA ALA A 679 -26.37 7.15 10.98
C ALA A 679 -25.40 8.11 10.27
N ASP A 680 -24.81 9.02 11.03
CA ASP A 680 -23.83 10.02 10.63
C ASP A 680 -22.38 9.55 10.80
N VAL A 681 -22.12 8.28 11.16
CA VAL A 681 -20.75 7.74 11.37
C VAL A 681 -19.76 8.07 10.24
N ARG A 682 -20.27 8.14 9.01
CA ARG A 682 -19.48 8.45 7.79
C ARG A 682 -19.05 9.92 7.73
N GLU A 683 -19.53 10.78 8.60
CA GLU A 683 -19.09 12.18 8.70
C GLU A 683 -17.72 12.27 9.39
N LYS A 684 -17.33 11.26 10.18
CA LYS A 684 -15.99 11.13 10.76
C LYS A 684 -15.15 9.99 10.21
N ALA A 685 -15.75 8.82 10.00
CA ALA A 685 -15.04 7.64 9.55
C ALA A 685 -14.63 7.80 8.08
N SER A 686 -13.36 7.53 7.74
CA SER A 686 -12.89 7.54 6.34
C SER A 686 -13.52 6.41 5.54
N MET A 687 -13.73 5.25 6.19
CA MET A 687 -14.40 4.09 5.63
C MET A 687 -15.33 3.45 6.66
N TYR A 688 -16.50 3.02 6.20
CA TYR A 688 -17.47 2.31 7.03
C TYR A 688 -17.88 1.00 6.37
N ILE A 689 -17.67 -0.12 7.07
CA ILE A 689 -18.13 -1.46 6.70
C ILE A 689 -19.40 -1.75 7.52
N PRO A 690 -20.60 -1.74 6.92
CA PRO A 690 -21.86 -1.83 7.65
C PRO A 690 -22.21 -3.27 8.08
N ALA A 691 -21.59 -4.28 7.48
CA ALA A 691 -21.82 -5.69 7.80
C ALA A 691 -20.66 -6.54 7.26
N VAL A 692 -20.29 -7.59 8.00
CA VAL A 692 -19.26 -8.56 7.60
C VAL A 692 -19.80 -9.94 7.23
N GLY A 693 -21.09 -10.21 7.42
CA GLY A 693 -21.66 -11.56 7.33
C GLY A 693 -21.38 -12.31 6.02
N LYS A 694 -21.37 -11.62 4.87
CA LYS A 694 -20.99 -12.26 3.59
C LYS A 694 -19.53 -12.74 3.58
N ILE A 695 -18.63 -11.95 4.16
CA ILE A 695 -17.21 -12.31 4.29
C ILE A 695 -17.05 -13.43 5.33
N THR A 696 -17.84 -13.41 6.41
CA THR A 696 -17.89 -14.50 7.39
C THR A 696 -18.22 -15.84 6.72
N ILE A 697 -19.23 -15.88 5.85
CA ILE A 697 -19.58 -17.10 5.11
C ILE A 697 -18.44 -17.56 4.21
N LEU A 698 -17.75 -16.64 3.51
CA LEU A 698 -16.60 -17.01 2.68
C LEU A 698 -15.43 -17.57 3.52
N MET A 699 -15.17 -17.01 4.71
CA MET A 699 -14.17 -17.54 5.62
C MET A 699 -14.56 -18.89 6.20
N LEU A 700 -15.85 -19.10 6.46
CA LEU A 700 -16.40 -20.40 6.86
C LEU A 700 -16.20 -21.45 5.76
N LEU A 701 -16.47 -21.12 4.49
CA LEU A 701 -16.23 -22.03 3.37
C LEU A 701 -14.74 -22.31 3.15
N ARG A 702 -13.89 -21.31 3.37
CA ARG A 702 -12.44 -21.50 3.37
C ARG A 702 -11.97 -22.44 4.48
N ASN A 703 -12.58 -22.37 5.66
CA ASN A 703 -12.34 -23.31 6.76
C ASN A 703 -12.83 -24.72 6.41
N LEU A 704 -13.99 -24.86 5.77
CA LEU A 704 -14.50 -26.15 5.28
C LEU A 704 -13.49 -26.84 4.35
N LEU A 705 -12.95 -26.10 3.38
CA LEU A 705 -11.93 -26.61 2.46
C LEU A 705 -10.65 -27.00 3.22
N ARG A 706 -10.23 -26.17 4.19
CA ARG A 706 -9.06 -26.44 5.04
C ARG A 706 -9.23 -27.72 5.86
N LEU A 707 -10.42 -27.98 6.40
CA LEU A 707 -10.72 -29.21 7.13
C LEU A 707 -10.72 -30.43 6.20
N GLY A 708 -11.10 -30.26 4.92
CA GLY A 708 -10.88 -31.28 3.89
C GLY A 708 -9.40 -31.67 3.76
N GLU A 709 -8.50 -30.68 3.67
CA GLU A 709 -7.05 -30.93 3.64
C GLU A 709 -6.57 -31.69 4.91
N TYR A 710 -7.18 -31.44 6.07
CA TYR A 710 -6.83 -32.16 7.30
C TYR A 710 -7.15 -33.64 7.17
N GLN A 711 -8.30 -33.99 6.59
CA GLN A 711 -8.70 -35.38 6.37
C GLN A 711 -7.77 -36.09 5.39
N GLU A 712 -7.36 -35.41 4.31
CA GLU A 712 -6.41 -35.94 3.34
C GLU A 712 -5.04 -36.25 3.99
N VAL A 713 -4.53 -35.32 4.82
CA VAL A 713 -3.29 -35.53 5.56
C VAL A 713 -3.41 -36.70 6.54
N LEU A 714 -4.54 -36.81 7.26
CA LEU A 714 -4.80 -37.94 8.16
C LEU A 714 -4.86 -39.28 7.43
N ALA A 715 -5.48 -39.32 6.25
CA ALA A 715 -5.59 -40.53 5.43
C ALA A 715 -4.25 -40.95 4.79
N SER A 716 -3.37 -39.99 4.51
CA SER A 716 -2.05 -40.22 3.90
C SER A 716 -0.95 -40.64 4.89
N ALA A 717 -1.17 -40.49 6.19
CA ALA A 717 -0.18 -40.80 7.22
C ALA A 717 -0.05 -42.33 7.45
N PRO A 718 1.17 -42.88 7.55
CA PRO A 718 1.36 -44.30 7.86
C PRO A 718 0.75 -44.64 9.23
N ALA A 719 0.07 -45.79 9.32
CA ALA A 719 -0.55 -46.27 10.56
C ALA A 719 0.50 -46.30 11.70
N PRO A 720 0.13 -45.92 12.94
CA PRO A 720 1.06 -45.93 14.06
C PRO A 720 1.61 -47.36 14.25
N ALA A 721 2.94 -47.48 14.36
CA ALA A 721 3.58 -48.74 14.68
C ALA A 721 3.03 -49.24 16.03
N SER A 722 2.42 -50.43 15.99
CA SER A 722 1.78 -51.12 17.11
C SER A 722 2.72 -51.45 18.25
#